data_AF-A0A950TZ65-F1
#
_entry.id   AF-A0A950TZ65-F1
#
_cell.length_a   1.000
_cell.length_b   1.000
_cell.length_c   1.000
_cell.angle_alpha   90.00
_cell.angle_beta   90.00
_cell.angle_gamma   90.00
#
_symmetry.space_group_name_H-M   'P 1'
#
loop_
_entity.id
_entity.type
_entity.pdbx_description
1 polymer ?
#
loop_
_entity_poly.entity_id
_entity_poly.type
_entity_poly.pdbx_seq_one_letter_code
_entity_poly.pdbx_strand_id
1 'polypeptide(L)'
;MIILISITGPVVLRPTDNPVTILGTGKVTSTATGADGIDGPAGPVWTIGNAGSVRSSSGTGISLGSKGIVTNSGSVSGKQGLVLRAGGSVTNAKSGSISASGTVGGGFAVGAGIYVAGTVGSVTNDGGISGGGYGVAMAHGGSVTNTNAIAGGEDGVIIAGGIGTVVNQGKITASVDDGIALNLGGSVTNRAGGFISGAGTSGAGIFITGSAGTVTNSGSVIGANHIGVLLTAGGSLTNTNGGSITGDTSGVFFQKTIGTLVNSGSIKATATNGAGVYLENNGVVTNTASGVITGGAFGAFIEGGFGTFANYGRITGTIGDGIILGLGGIVKNAVGAYASGSNGVYVKYRAAGTVTNSGTIKGSNGAGIDLALGGVVSNTSVGVVSGTQFGVFIVGATGRFTNDGRVTSSKYGGVELGAGGTVINNAGASVSGGSAGVYFTTGGTGTLINSGSISATSPGGAGAEFGRGGTATNNDTISGVGFGIFATGAPLTVINNASISGDHGVGLNGGGSVTNAATGAITGGSAGVFSSGAAISLSNAGKITASGAAGLDIEDGGSISNAAGGSISGASFGMFVTGGAGTVNNAGNISSVNNMGIDLSAGGSVTNNAGASISGPGLGIGLYGAGGGTITNAGTISGGSDSIFFGNTGANRLIVKPTATFKGTVAASSSAASNTLELAGGKGSISGILGGSGTVAENGSWSFLNFGTIQVDAGDNWTINGGTVGTVLDNATIGVAGSLDVSSTIDPSSTGVFQLNSGAALEVAAALGTSTQMSFLGTSEMVVDDAASFGINVGTSSYAGPLLESFGAGDAVDLKQFSAAGATARFDTSTGVLQLTNTSAQKASLEFQTSSLGSGTFHVTSDNASGILITIS
;
A
#
# COMPACT_ATOMS: atom_id res chain seq x y z
N MET A 1 15.86 -11.29 -85.52
CA MET A 1 17.32 -11.44 -85.76
C MET A 1 17.86 -12.58 -84.90
N ILE A 2 18.73 -13.45 -85.42
CA ILE A 2 19.38 -14.53 -84.66
C ILE A 2 20.89 -14.28 -84.60
N ILE A 3 21.48 -14.27 -83.41
CA ILE A 3 22.93 -14.12 -83.18
C ILE A 3 23.47 -15.46 -82.67
N LEU A 4 24.27 -16.13 -83.48
CA LEU A 4 24.83 -17.46 -83.19
C LEU A 4 26.38 -17.50 -83.16
N ILE A 5 27.03 -16.39 -83.53
CA ILE A 5 28.49 -16.20 -83.53
C ILE A 5 28.87 -14.90 -82.81
N SER A 6 30.16 -14.64 -82.67
CA SER A 6 30.68 -13.39 -82.11
C SER A 6 30.51 -12.22 -83.09
N ILE A 7 29.97 -11.10 -82.62
CA ILE A 7 29.85 -9.83 -83.34
C ILE A 7 30.43 -8.68 -82.51
N THR A 8 31.14 -7.78 -83.18
CA THR A 8 31.60 -6.51 -82.60
C THR A 8 30.45 -5.52 -82.62
N GLY A 9 30.07 -4.98 -81.45
CA GLY A 9 29.00 -4.00 -81.32
C GLY A 9 29.47 -2.54 -81.45
N PRO A 10 28.57 -1.55 -81.35
CA PRO A 10 27.16 -1.67 -80.98
C PRO A 10 26.30 -2.32 -82.06
N VAL A 11 25.34 -3.16 -81.66
CA VAL A 11 24.31 -3.70 -82.57
C VAL A 11 23.09 -2.79 -82.51
N VAL A 12 22.88 -1.97 -83.54
CA VAL A 12 21.70 -1.10 -83.63
C VAL A 12 20.56 -1.85 -84.34
N LEU A 13 19.46 -2.10 -83.62
CA LEU A 13 18.32 -2.88 -84.10
C LEU A 13 17.40 -2.06 -85.01
N ARG A 14 16.86 -2.71 -86.04
CA ARG A 14 15.76 -2.21 -86.88
C ARG A 14 14.47 -2.94 -86.52
N PRO A 15 13.28 -2.40 -86.80
CA PRO A 15 12.01 -3.06 -86.46
C PRO A 15 11.89 -4.51 -86.99
N THR A 16 12.49 -4.81 -88.14
CA THR A 16 12.54 -6.16 -88.74
C THR A 16 13.43 -7.15 -87.97
N ASP A 17 14.31 -6.65 -87.12
CA ASP A 17 15.21 -7.48 -86.30
C ASP A 17 14.48 -8.03 -85.06
N ASN A 18 13.25 -7.60 -84.79
CA ASN A 18 12.42 -8.02 -83.66
C ASN A 18 11.54 -9.25 -84.01
N PRO A 19 11.56 -10.35 -83.24
CA PRO A 19 12.31 -10.58 -82.01
C PRO A 19 13.80 -10.86 -82.26
N VAL A 20 14.63 -10.49 -81.28
CA VAL A 20 16.06 -10.81 -81.25
C VAL A 20 16.29 -12.06 -80.41
N THR A 21 17.07 -13.01 -80.92
CA THR A 21 17.47 -14.23 -80.19
C THR A 21 18.98 -14.41 -80.27
N ILE A 22 19.65 -14.37 -79.13
CA ILE A 22 21.09 -14.65 -79.00
C ILE A 22 21.22 -16.06 -78.43
N LEU A 23 21.78 -16.99 -79.21
CA LEU A 23 21.98 -18.37 -78.78
C LEU A 23 23.17 -18.48 -77.82
N GLY A 24 23.32 -19.61 -77.13
CA GLY A 24 24.39 -19.81 -76.13
C GLY A 24 25.83 -19.60 -76.66
N THR A 25 26.04 -19.80 -77.96
CA THR A 25 27.32 -19.52 -78.63
C THR A 25 27.46 -18.08 -79.11
N GLY A 26 26.37 -17.32 -79.19
CA GLY A 26 26.33 -15.94 -79.65
C GLY A 26 27.01 -14.99 -78.67
N LYS A 27 27.81 -14.05 -79.19
CA LYS A 27 28.48 -13.01 -78.38
C LYS A 27 28.38 -11.65 -79.04
N VAL A 28 28.05 -10.62 -78.27
CA VAL A 28 28.09 -9.21 -78.66
C VAL A 28 29.11 -8.52 -77.77
N THR A 29 30.13 -7.90 -78.34
CA THR A 29 31.15 -7.18 -77.57
C THR A 29 31.40 -5.79 -78.15
N SER A 30 31.14 -4.75 -77.36
CA SER A 30 31.43 -3.35 -77.67
C SER A 30 32.55 -2.85 -76.78
N THR A 31 33.61 -2.29 -77.38
CA THR A 31 34.78 -1.75 -76.65
C THR A 31 34.94 -0.24 -76.77
N ALA A 32 34.30 0.38 -77.75
CA ALA A 32 34.35 1.83 -77.96
C ALA A 32 33.73 2.60 -76.79
N THR A 33 34.30 3.77 -76.48
CA THR A 33 33.84 4.63 -75.39
C THR A 33 32.38 5.05 -75.57
N GLY A 34 31.54 4.75 -74.59
CA GLY A 34 30.11 5.07 -74.58
C GLY A 34 29.25 4.21 -75.51
N ALA A 35 29.83 3.23 -76.23
CA ALA A 35 29.07 2.37 -77.13
C ALA A 35 28.32 1.28 -76.35
N ASP A 36 27.03 1.14 -76.60
CA ASP A 36 26.20 0.09 -75.99
C ASP A 36 26.49 -1.27 -76.66
N GLY A 37 26.12 -2.38 -76.03
CA GLY A 37 26.21 -3.71 -76.66
C GLY A 37 25.16 -3.86 -77.74
N ILE A 38 23.89 -3.65 -77.36
CA ILE A 38 22.73 -3.64 -78.25
C ILE A 38 21.91 -2.38 -78.02
N ASP A 39 21.60 -1.67 -79.09
CA ASP A 39 20.75 -0.48 -79.13
C ASP A 39 19.44 -0.79 -79.85
N GLY A 40 18.34 -0.83 -79.11
CA GLY A 40 16.99 -0.81 -79.67
C GLY A 40 16.45 0.62 -79.68
N PRO A 41 16.42 1.34 -80.81
CA PRO A 41 15.88 2.71 -80.85
C PRO A 41 14.38 2.76 -80.50
N ALA A 42 13.81 3.95 -80.40
CA ALA A 42 12.36 4.11 -80.31
C ALA A 42 11.67 3.43 -81.51
N GLY A 43 10.61 2.67 -81.25
CA GLY A 43 9.95 1.80 -82.23
C GLY A 43 9.02 0.77 -81.58
N PRO A 44 9.02 -0.50 -82.06
CA PRO A 44 8.11 -1.53 -81.55
C PRO A 44 8.40 -1.89 -80.09
N VAL A 45 7.54 -2.73 -79.50
CA VAL A 45 7.91 -3.45 -78.28
C VAL A 45 9.04 -4.41 -78.64
N TRP A 46 10.23 -4.18 -78.10
CA TRP A 46 11.41 -5.00 -78.38
C TRP A 46 11.39 -6.28 -77.55
N THR A 47 11.42 -7.43 -78.21
CA THR A 47 11.50 -8.74 -77.57
C THR A 47 12.88 -9.33 -77.79
N ILE A 48 13.63 -9.53 -76.71
CA ILE A 48 15.02 -10.04 -76.75
C ILE A 48 15.13 -11.29 -75.87
N GLY A 49 15.54 -12.41 -76.47
CA GLY A 49 15.98 -13.61 -75.76
C GLY A 49 17.51 -13.73 -75.80
N ASN A 50 18.17 -13.73 -74.66
CA ASN A 50 19.62 -13.88 -74.56
C ASN A 50 20.03 -15.14 -73.80
N ALA A 51 20.56 -16.15 -74.50
CA ALA A 51 21.25 -17.29 -73.90
C ALA A 51 22.79 -17.17 -74.00
N GLY A 52 23.30 -16.22 -74.78
CA GLY A 52 24.73 -15.98 -75.03
C GLY A 52 25.32 -14.86 -74.18
N SER A 53 26.27 -14.10 -74.73
CA SER A 53 26.93 -12.99 -74.00
C SER A 53 26.75 -11.65 -74.69
N VAL A 54 26.32 -10.63 -73.96
CA VAL A 54 26.30 -9.22 -74.40
C VAL A 54 27.15 -8.41 -73.45
N ARG A 55 28.19 -7.74 -73.96
CA ARG A 55 29.12 -6.96 -73.15
C ARG A 55 29.45 -5.62 -73.79
N SER A 56 29.31 -4.55 -73.02
CA SER A 56 29.93 -3.26 -73.30
C SER A 56 31.04 -2.96 -72.28
N SER A 57 32.15 -2.37 -72.72
CA SER A 57 33.22 -1.92 -71.82
C SER A 57 32.90 -0.62 -71.08
N SER A 58 32.03 0.23 -71.66
CA SER A 58 31.88 1.62 -71.20
C SER A 58 30.48 2.22 -71.42
N GLY A 59 29.65 1.62 -72.28
CA GLY A 59 28.23 1.90 -72.44
C GLY A 59 27.36 0.86 -71.72
N THR A 60 26.09 0.80 -72.10
CA THR A 60 25.08 -0.14 -71.59
C THR A 60 25.25 -1.51 -72.27
N GLY A 61 25.01 -2.61 -71.56
CA GLY A 61 24.93 -3.93 -72.19
C GLY A 61 23.81 -3.98 -73.24
N ILE A 62 22.57 -3.68 -72.83
CA ILE A 62 21.40 -3.56 -73.71
C ILE A 62 20.61 -2.30 -73.36
N SER A 63 20.31 -1.46 -74.36
CA SER A 63 19.61 -0.19 -74.21
C SER A 63 18.40 -0.14 -75.15
N LEU A 64 17.19 -0.03 -74.59
CA LEU A 64 15.94 -0.04 -75.36
C LEU A 64 15.17 1.28 -75.19
N GLY A 65 14.96 2.00 -76.28
CA GLY A 65 14.22 3.26 -76.37
C GLY A 65 12.71 3.11 -76.21
N SER A 66 12.15 1.97 -76.64
CA SER A 66 10.74 1.59 -76.47
C SER A 66 10.55 0.57 -75.35
N LYS A 67 9.30 0.13 -75.12
CA LYS A 67 8.99 -0.95 -74.17
C LYS A 67 9.79 -2.21 -74.54
N GLY A 68 10.41 -2.84 -73.55
CA GLY A 68 11.20 -4.06 -73.75
C GLY A 68 10.61 -5.28 -73.05
N ILE A 69 10.71 -6.45 -73.69
CA ILE A 69 10.47 -7.77 -73.11
C ILE A 69 11.79 -8.54 -73.24
N VAL A 70 12.55 -8.63 -72.16
CA VAL A 70 13.89 -9.23 -72.18
C VAL A 70 13.92 -10.50 -71.34
N THR A 71 14.26 -11.62 -71.93
CA THR A 71 14.53 -12.89 -71.23
C THR A 71 16.01 -13.19 -71.31
N ASN A 72 16.71 -13.26 -70.19
CA ASN A 72 18.15 -13.53 -70.11
C ASN A 72 18.42 -14.85 -69.38
N SER A 73 19.01 -15.82 -70.08
CA SER A 73 19.62 -17.03 -69.52
C SER A 73 21.14 -17.08 -69.71
N GLY A 74 21.73 -16.09 -70.40
CA GLY A 74 23.17 -15.89 -70.58
C GLY A 74 23.71 -14.72 -69.75
N SER A 75 24.72 -14.00 -70.25
CA SER A 75 25.34 -12.86 -69.56
C SER A 75 25.04 -11.53 -70.26
N VAL A 76 24.65 -10.49 -69.53
CA VAL A 76 24.60 -9.11 -70.00
C VAL A 76 25.49 -8.25 -69.08
N SER A 77 26.39 -7.45 -69.64
CA SER A 77 27.27 -6.58 -68.84
C SER A 77 27.59 -5.25 -69.51
N GLY A 78 27.78 -4.20 -68.71
CA GLY A 78 28.15 -2.87 -69.17
C GLY A 78 28.46 -1.91 -68.02
N LYS A 79 28.66 -0.62 -68.32
CA LYS A 79 28.62 0.45 -67.31
C LYS A 79 27.22 0.52 -66.68
N GLN A 80 26.20 0.25 -67.48
CA GLN A 80 24.87 -0.18 -67.07
C GLN A 80 24.60 -1.56 -67.69
N GLY A 81 23.89 -2.45 -67.01
CA GLY A 81 23.63 -3.79 -67.52
C GLY A 81 22.55 -3.77 -68.61
N LEU A 82 21.32 -3.46 -68.22
CA LEU A 82 20.14 -3.40 -69.08
C LEU A 82 19.31 -2.15 -68.76
N VAL A 83 18.95 -1.37 -69.78
CA VAL A 83 18.14 -0.15 -69.65
C VAL A 83 16.88 -0.23 -70.50
N LEU A 84 15.70 -0.09 -69.88
CA LEU A 84 14.39 0.01 -70.53
C LEU A 84 13.85 1.43 -70.41
N ARG A 85 13.93 2.22 -71.49
CA ARG A 85 13.59 3.66 -71.44
C ARG A 85 12.11 3.96 -71.44
N ALA A 86 11.23 3.02 -71.84
CA ALA A 86 9.78 3.22 -71.86
C ALA A 86 8.98 2.19 -71.03
N GLY A 87 9.63 1.49 -70.10
CA GLY A 87 9.03 0.42 -69.31
C GLY A 87 9.17 -0.96 -69.96
N GLY A 88 8.43 -1.94 -69.45
CA GLY A 88 8.45 -3.32 -69.95
C GLY A 88 8.77 -4.36 -68.88
N SER A 89 9.21 -5.54 -69.30
CA SER A 89 9.47 -6.68 -68.43
C SER A 89 10.85 -7.29 -68.67
N VAL A 90 11.55 -7.63 -67.59
CA VAL A 90 12.81 -8.39 -67.63
C VAL A 90 12.64 -9.69 -66.85
N THR A 91 12.98 -10.82 -67.47
CA THR A 91 13.11 -12.12 -66.83
C THR A 91 14.56 -12.57 -66.90
N ASN A 92 15.27 -12.53 -65.78
CA ASN A 92 16.61 -13.11 -65.67
C ASN A 92 16.49 -14.53 -65.11
N ALA A 93 16.58 -15.52 -65.99
CA ALA A 93 16.43 -16.94 -65.66
C ALA A 93 17.60 -17.45 -64.78
N LYS A 94 17.47 -18.67 -64.26
CA LYS A 94 18.40 -19.27 -63.27
C LYS A 94 19.90 -19.21 -63.63
N SER A 95 20.25 -19.40 -64.90
CA SER A 95 21.63 -19.31 -65.39
C SER A 95 22.04 -17.90 -65.81
N GLY A 96 21.10 -16.96 -65.84
CA GLY A 96 21.28 -15.61 -66.31
C GLY A 96 22.08 -14.74 -65.34
N SER A 97 22.98 -13.93 -65.89
CA SER A 97 23.71 -12.90 -65.15
C SER A 97 23.54 -11.54 -65.84
N ILE A 98 23.16 -10.52 -65.08
CA ILE A 98 23.14 -9.13 -65.54
C ILE A 98 24.02 -8.33 -64.59
N SER A 99 25.09 -7.71 -65.08
CA SER A 99 26.04 -6.97 -64.24
C SER A 99 26.33 -5.57 -64.76
N ALA A 100 26.56 -4.63 -63.85
CA ALA A 100 26.98 -3.27 -64.17
C ALA A 100 28.23 -2.84 -63.38
N SER A 101 29.16 -2.18 -64.06
CA SER A 101 30.43 -1.70 -63.49
C SER A 101 30.43 -0.22 -63.07
N GLY A 102 29.32 0.50 -63.22
CA GLY A 102 29.22 1.90 -62.79
C GLY A 102 29.48 2.08 -61.29
N THR A 103 29.92 3.26 -60.87
CA THR A 103 30.35 3.55 -59.50
C THR A 103 29.21 4.02 -58.61
N VAL A 104 29.32 3.75 -57.31
CA VAL A 104 28.58 4.44 -56.24
C VAL A 104 28.77 5.96 -56.36
N GLY A 105 27.73 6.73 -56.05
CA GLY A 105 27.70 8.19 -56.07
C GLY A 105 27.43 8.79 -57.46
N GLY A 106 27.05 7.98 -58.44
CA GLY A 106 26.82 8.41 -59.82
C GLY A 106 25.50 9.16 -60.05
N GLY A 107 24.60 9.17 -59.06
CA GLY A 107 23.22 9.64 -59.18
C GLY A 107 22.24 8.52 -59.57
N PHE A 108 20.94 8.82 -59.49
CA PHE A 108 19.87 7.83 -59.65
C PHE A 108 20.04 6.96 -60.92
N ALA A 109 19.97 5.64 -60.73
CA ALA A 109 20.10 4.61 -61.74
C ALA A 109 21.44 4.56 -62.51
N VAL A 110 22.45 5.35 -62.12
CA VAL A 110 23.81 5.21 -62.67
C VAL A 110 24.44 3.94 -62.09
N GLY A 111 25.08 3.14 -62.95
CA GLY A 111 25.67 1.86 -62.54
C GLY A 111 24.64 0.78 -62.19
N ALA A 112 23.39 0.90 -62.66
CA ALA A 112 22.35 -0.08 -62.40
C ALA A 112 22.55 -1.38 -63.21
N GLY A 113 22.38 -2.54 -62.56
CA GLY A 113 22.28 -3.83 -63.23
C GLY A 113 21.08 -3.83 -64.19
N ILE A 114 19.91 -3.44 -63.68
CA ILE A 114 18.72 -3.15 -64.49
C ILE A 114 18.20 -1.75 -64.15
N TYR A 115 17.91 -0.94 -65.16
CA TYR A 115 17.22 0.33 -65.01
C TYR A 115 15.95 0.39 -65.88
N VAL A 116 14.80 0.66 -65.27
CA VAL A 116 13.53 0.93 -65.96
C VAL A 116 13.15 2.40 -65.75
N ALA A 117 13.15 3.18 -66.84
CA ALA A 117 13.21 4.64 -66.76
C ALA A 117 11.90 5.37 -67.03
N GLY A 118 11.07 4.97 -68.00
CA GLY A 118 10.01 5.85 -68.54
C GLY A 118 8.57 5.59 -68.09
N THR A 119 8.24 4.36 -67.70
CA THR A 119 6.91 3.97 -67.16
C THR A 119 7.06 2.77 -66.23
N VAL A 120 5.97 2.32 -65.59
CA VAL A 120 5.95 1.09 -64.78
C VAL A 120 6.52 -0.11 -65.53
N GLY A 121 7.28 -0.96 -64.84
CA GLY A 121 7.82 -2.19 -65.38
C GLY A 121 7.90 -3.31 -64.36
N SER A 122 8.32 -4.49 -64.83
CA SER A 122 8.51 -5.68 -64.00
C SER A 122 9.89 -6.31 -64.18
N VAL A 123 10.47 -6.79 -63.09
CA VAL A 123 11.68 -7.61 -63.09
C VAL A 123 11.39 -8.90 -62.34
N THR A 124 11.63 -10.03 -62.99
CA THR A 124 11.64 -11.36 -62.38
C THR A 124 13.06 -11.91 -62.47
N ASN A 125 13.66 -12.19 -61.32
CA ASN A 125 15.04 -12.64 -61.21
C ASN A 125 15.13 -13.99 -60.52
N ASP A 126 15.54 -15.01 -61.27
CA ASP A 126 15.99 -16.31 -60.78
C ASP A 126 17.51 -16.50 -60.94
N GLY A 127 18.18 -15.58 -61.62
CA GLY A 127 19.63 -15.54 -61.83
C GLY A 127 20.37 -14.56 -60.91
N GLY A 128 21.53 -14.09 -61.36
CA GLY A 128 22.30 -13.06 -60.65
C GLY A 128 22.15 -11.68 -61.29
N ILE A 129 21.77 -10.67 -60.51
CA ILE A 129 21.84 -9.26 -60.91
C ILE A 129 22.83 -8.55 -60.00
N SER A 130 23.77 -7.80 -60.56
CA SER A 130 24.65 -6.92 -59.80
C SER A 130 24.80 -5.56 -60.46
N GLY A 131 24.84 -4.49 -59.69
CA GLY A 131 25.27 -3.19 -60.19
C GLY A 131 26.11 -2.46 -59.18
N GLY A 132 27.19 -1.83 -59.65
CA GLY A 132 28.06 -1.07 -58.76
C GLY A 132 27.42 0.23 -58.22
N GLY A 133 26.31 0.68 -58.82
CA GLY A 133 25.39 1.66 -58.23
C GLY A 133 24.17 0.97 -57.65
N TYR A 134 23.27 0.48 -58.50
CA TYR A 134 22.01 -0.17 -58.07
C TYR A 134 21.90 -1.59 -58.60
N GLY A 135 21.34 -2.53 -57.84
CA GLY A 135 20.99 -3.84 -58.40
C GLY A 135 19.88 -3.67 -59.45
N VAL A 136 18.72 -3.18 -59.01
CA VAL A 136 17.58 -2.83 -59.85
C VAL A 136 17.07 -1.44 -59.50
N ALA A 137 16.92 -0.55 -60.48
CA ALA A 137 16.34 0.78 -60.33
C ALA A 137 15.07 0.94 -61.20
N MET A 138 13.99 1.45 -60.61
CA MET A 138 12.71 1.71 -61.28
C MET A 138 12.27 3.15 -61.03
N ALA A 139 12.06 3.96 -62.09
CA ALA A 139 11.81 5.39 -61.96
C ALA A 139 10.33 5.78 -61.75
N HIS A 140 9.37 4.89 -62.02
CA HIS A 140 7.93 5.20 -62.03
C HIS A 140 7.07 4.12 -61.38
N GLY A 141 7.54 3.51 -60.29
CA GLY A 141 6.87 2.36 -59.66
C GLY A 141 7.17 1.04 -60.38
N GLY A 142 6.40 0.00 -60.05
CA GLY A 142 6.50 -1.32 -60.69
C GLY A 142 6.79 -2.45 -59.70
N SER A 143 7.20 -3.60 -60.22
CA SER A 143 7.37 -4.82 -59.42
C SER A 143 8.72 -5.52 -59.62
N VAL A 144 9.33 -5.98 -58.53
CA VAL A 144 10.52 -6.83 -58.55
C VAL A 144 10.25 -8.14 -57.82
N THR A 145 10.44 -9.27 -58.49
CA THR A 145 10.41 -10.61 -57.87
C THR A 145 11.81 -11.21 -57.94
N ASN A 146 12.36 -11.62 -56.81
CA ASN A 146 13.71 -12.20 -56.73
C ASN A 146 13.68 -13.56 -56.02
N THR A 147 14.19 -14.61 -56.66
CA THR A 147 14.36 -15.95 -56.08
C THR A 147 15.82 -16.37 -55.93
N ASN A 148 16.78 -15.58 -56.45
CA ASN A 148 18.21 -15.89 -56.36
C ASN A 148 19.04 -14.71 -55.82
N ALA A 149 19.64 -13.85 -56.64
CA ALA A 149 20.51 -12.79 -56.11
C ALA A 149 20.40 -11.45 -56.85
N ILE A 150 20.22 -10.37 -56.09
CA ILE A 150 20.35 -8.97 -56.52
C ILE A 150 21.34 -8.27 -55.58
N ALA A 151 22.36 -7.62 -56.14
CA ALA A 151 23.34 -6.86 -55.38
C ALA A 151 23.51 -5.44 -55.95
N GLY A 152 23.47 -4.43 -55.08
CA GLY A 152 23.73 -3.04 -55.41
C GLY A 152 24.88 -2.45 -54.62
N GLY A 153 25.46 -1.38 -55.14
CA GLY A 153 26.41 -0.52 -54.42
C GLY A 153 25.68 0.35 -53.40
N GLU A 154 24.90 1.32 -53.90
CA GLU A 154 23.95 2.18 -53.18
C GLU A 154 22.76 1.35 -52.68
N ASP A 155 21.82 0.98 -53.55
CA ASP A 155 20.67 0.14 -53.17
C ASP A 155 20.62 -1.18 -53.93
N GLY A 156 20.17 -2.23 -53.24
CA GLY A 156 19.87 -3.51 -53.89
C GLY A 156 18.73 -3.36 -54.88
N VAL A 157 17.61 -2.79 -54.41
CA VAL A 157 16.46 -2.43 -55.24
C VAL A 157 15.95 -1.04 -54.84
N ILE A 158 15.84 -0.13 -55.80
CA ILE A 158 15.18 1.18 -55.60
C ILE A 158 13.98 1.32 -56.54
N ILE A 159 12.83 1.70 -55.98
CA ILE A 159 11.62 2.05 -56.73
C ILE A 159 11.18 3.46 -56.36
N ALA A 160 11.25 4.36 -57.34
CA ALA A 160 10.90 5.77 -57.23
C ALA A 160 9.73 6.13 -58.17
N GLY A 161 9.21 7.35 -58.02
CA GLY A 161 8.22 7.97 -58.92
C GLY A 161 6.87 7.26 -59.08
N GLY A 162 6.63 6.18 -58.33
CA GLY A 162 5.35 5.49 -58.17
C GLY A 162 5.40 4.43 -57.07
N ILE A 163 4.27 3.77 -56.79
CA ILE A 163 4.18 2.70 -55.80
C ILE A 163 4.98 1.47 -56.28
N GLY A 164 5.79 0.90 -55.39
CA GLY A 164 6.60 -0.29 -55.66
C GLY A 164 6.11 -1.56 -54.97
N THR A 165 6.32 -2.71 -55.62
CA THR A 165 6.10 -4.04 -55.03
C THR A 165 7.37 -4.89 -55.16
N VAL A 166 7.91 -5.36 -54.04
CA VAL A 166 9.06 -6.27 -54.03
C VAL A 166 8.68 -7.59 -53.35
N VAL A 167 8.92 -8.71 -54.04
CA VAL A 167 8.78 -10.05 -53.49
C VAL A 167 10.14 -10.73 -53.53
N ASN A 168 10.66 -11.11 -52.38
CA ASN A 168 11.97 -11.73 -52.25
C ASN A 168 11.85 -13.13 -51.65
N GLN A 169 12.50 -14.10 -52.27
CA GLN A 169 12.76 -15.44 -51.75
C GLN A 169 14.25 -15.82 -51.90
N GLY A 170 15.04 -14.97 -52.56
CA GLY A 170 16.49 -15.06 -52.67
C GLY A 170 17.21 -14.02 -51.80
N LYS A 171 18.36 -13.53 -52.25
CA LYS A 171 19.23 -12.54 -51.62
C LYS A 171 19.10 -11.18 -52.31
N ILE A 172 18.84 -10.12 -51.55
CA ILE A 172 18.95 -8.72 -51.99
C ILE A 172 19.92 -8.02 -51.04
N THR A 173 20.99 -7.43 -51.57
CA THR A 173 21.99 -6.75 -50.73
C THR A 173 22.47 -5.43 -51.31
N ALA A 174 22.81 -4.51 -50.42
CA ALA A 174 23.44 -3.25 -50.75
C ALA A 174 24.65 -2.96 -49.85
N SER A 175 25.70 -2.36 -50.42
CA SER A 175 26.95 -2.10 -49.69
C SER A 175 27.00 -0.74 -48.98
N VAL A 176 26.21 0.24 -49.44
CA VAL A 176 26.32 1.65 -49.01
C VAL A 176 25.03 2.20 -48.44
N ASP A 177 23.87 1.77 -48.95
CA ASP A 177 22.58 2.30 -48.52
C ASP A 177 21.58 1.15 -48.29
N ASP A 178 20.42 1.16 -48.93
CA ASP A 178 19.30 0.31 -48.57
C ASP A 178 19.31 -1.05 -49.29
N GLY A 179 18.97 -2.12 -48.58
CA GLY A 179 18.65 -3.38 -49.25
C GLY A 179 17.51 -3.18 -50.26
N ILE A 180 16.43 -2.52 -49.82
CA ILE A 180 15.29 -2.10 -50.65
C ILE A 180 14.87 -0.69 -50.24
N ALA A 181 14.75 0.22 -51.20
CA ALA A 181 14.19 1.57 -51.04
C ALA A 181 12.91 1.76 -51.87
N LEU A 182 11.78 2.09 -51.21
CA LEU A 182 10.51 2.45 -51.85
C LEU A 182 10.13 3.91 -51.52
N ASN A 183 10.24 4.81 -52.50
CA ASN A 183 10.17 6.26 -52.24
C ASN A 183 8.76 6.86 -52.19
N LEU A 184 7.72 6.11 -52.59
CA LEU A 184 6.31 6.55 -52.58
C LEU A 184 5.37 5.47 -52.01
N GLY A 185 5.81 4.81 -50.93
CA GLY A 185 5.09 3.70 -50.31
C GLY A 185 5.12 2.40 -51.13
N GLY A 186 4.21 1.48 -50.82
CA GLY A 186 4.11 0.19 -51.48
C GLY A 186 4.36 -0.99 -50.56
N SER A 187 4.75 -2.13 -51.12
CA SER A 187 4.81 -3.39 -50.38
C SER A 187 6.09 -4.17 -50.57
N VAL A 188 6.66 -4.68 -49.48
CA VAL A 188 7.77 -5.65 -49.49
C VAL A 188 7.31 -6.96 -48.86
N THR A 189 7.47 -8.07 -49.56
CA THR A 189 7.25 -9.42 -49.04
C THR A 189 8.56 -10.21 -49.10
N ASN A 190 9.18 -10.43 -47.94
CA ASN A 190 10.36 -11.29 -47.81
C ASN A 190 9.91 -12.68 -47.35
N ARG A 191 9.83 -13.63 -48.25
CA ARG A 191 9.37 -15.00 -47.99
C ARG A 191 10.43 -15.79 -47.20
N ALA A 192 10.04 -16.93 -46.64
CA ALA A 192 10.97 -17.85 -45.98
C ALA A 192 12.14 -18.22 -46.92
N GLY A 193 13.36 -18.22 -46.39
CA GLY A 193 14.60 -18.37 -47.16
C GLY A 193 15.13 -17.07 -47.79
N GLY A 194 14.30 -16.03 -47.87
CA GLY A 194 14.70 -14.72 -48.36
C GLY A 194 15.63 -13.98 -47.40
N PHE A 195 16.63 -13.29 -47.96
CA PHE A 195 17.60 -12.47 -47.24
C PHE A 195 17.65 -11.07 -47.86
N ILE A 196 17.46 -10.04 -47.03
CA ILE A 196 17.59 -8.64 -47.44
C ILE A 196 18.62 -7.98 -46.51
N SER A 197 19.59 -7.24 -47.05
CA SER A 197 20.53 -6.49 -46.22
C SER A 197 20.98 -5.16 -46.82
N GLY A 198 20.94 -4.10 -46.01
CA GLY A 198 21.64 -2.84 -46.25
C GLY A 198 22.84 -2.74 -45.30
N ALA A 199 24.02 -2.45 -45.83
CA ALA A 199 25.27 -2.38 -45.05
C ALA A 199 25.73 -0.93 -44.78
N GLY A 200 25.00 0.07 -45.28
CA GLY A 200 25.28 1.48 -45.06
C GLY A 200 25.26 1.94 -43.62
N THR A 201 25.99 3.01 -43.29
CA THR A 201 25.91 3.68 -41.98
C THR A 201 24.61 4.46 -41.77
N SER A 202 23.90 4.75 -42.87
CA SER A 202 22.54 5.34 -42.86
C SER A 202 21.49 4.43 -43.53
N GLY A 203 21.92 3.33 -44.14
CA GLY A 203 21.08 2.45 -44.93
C GLY A 203 20.33 1.42 -44.08
N ALA A 204 19.06 1.20 -44.42
CA ALA A 204 18.22 0.20 -43.81
C ALA A 204 18.22 -1.13 -44.58
N GLY A 205 17.79 -2.20 -43.93
CA GLY A 205 17.45 -3.42 -44.67
C GLY A 205 16.30 -3.15 -45.66
N ILE A 206 15.25 -2.48 -45.19
CA ILE A 206 14.12 -1.99 -45.98
C ILE A 206 13.81 -0.55 -45.56
N PHE A 207 13.78 0.36 -46.52
CA PHE A 207 13.38 1.76 -46.35
C PHE A 207 12.13 2.06 -47.18
N ILE A 208 11.07 2.54 -46.52
CA ILE A 208 9.83 2.98 -47.18
C ILE A 208 9.48 4.40 -46.75
N THR A 209 9.31 5.28 -47.73
CA THR A 209 9.02 6.70 -47.52
C THR A 209 7.97 7.24 -48.48
N GLY A 210 7.60 8.52 -48.31
CA GLY A 210 6.65 9.26 -49.16
C GLY A 210 5.17 8.92 -48.95
N SER A 211 4.85 7.67 -48.62
CA SER A 211 3.48 7.20 -48.30
C SER A 211 3.54 5.92 -47.47
N ALA A 212 2.42 5.53 -46.85
CA ALA A 212 2.35 4.34 -46.00
C ALA A 212 2.80 3.06 -46.73
N GLY A 213 3.62 2.26 -46.05
CA GLY A 213 4.15 1.00 -46.56
C GLY A 213 3.54 -0.23 -45.90
N THR A 214 3.65 -1.38 -46.57
CA THR A 214 3.32 -2.69 -46.01
C THR A 214 4.52 -3.62 -46.11
N VAL A 215 4.99 -4.16 -44.99
CA VAL A 215 6.10 -5.13 -44.97
C VAL A 215 5.63 -6.45 -44.37
N THR A 216 5.82 -7.55 -45.10
CA THR A 216 5.62 -8.91 -44.60
C THR A 216 6.96 -9.65 -44.64
N ASN A 217 7.46 -10.06 -43.48
CA ASN A 217 8.73 -10.77 -43.36
C ASN A 217 8.56 -12.16 -42.76
N SER A 218 8.97 -13.18 -43.51
CA SER A 218 9.17 -14.57 -43.09
C SER A 218 10.62 -15.03 -43.27
N GLY A 219 11.49 -14.16 -43.83
CA GLY A 219 12.91 -14.40 -44.04
C GLY A 219 13.78 -13.56 -43.09
N SER A 220 15.00 -13.25 -43.52
CA SER A 220 15.95 -12.40 -42.78
C SER A 220 16.04 -11.00 -43.39
N VAL A 221 15.95 -9.97 -42.56
CA VAL A 221 16.20 -8.56 -42.92
C VAL A 221 17.26 -7.98 -41.99
N ILE A 222 18.34 -7.42 -42.54
CA ILE A 222 19.48 -6.89 -41.76
C ILE A 222 19.84 -5.47 -42.21
N GLY A 223 19.68 -4.49 -41.31
CA GLY A 223 20.30 -3.17 -41.43
C GLY A 223 21.57 -3.11 -40.60
N ALA A 224 22.71 -3.50 -41.17
CA ALA A 224 23.88 -3.92 -40.40
C ALA A 224 24.47 -2.82 -39.50
N ASN A 225 24.38 -1.56 -39.92
CA ASN A 225 24.92 -0.41 -39.20
C ASN A 225 23.85 0.68 -38.94
N HIS A 226 22.57 0.37 -39.15
CA HIS A 226 21.48 1.33 -38.97
C HIS A 226 20.16 0.63 -38.59
N ILE A 227 19.12 0.65 -39.44
CA ILE A 227 17.78 0.16 -39.10
C ILE A 227 17.43 -1.10 -39.90
N GLY A 228 16.84 -2.11 -39.26
CA GLY A 228 16.35 -3.30 -39.98
C GLY A 228 15.25 -2.94 -40.99
N VAL A 229 14.16 -2.33 -40.51
CA VAL A 229 13.09 -1.79 -41.35
C VAL A 229 12.68 -0.39 -40.89
N LEU A 230 12.74 0.59 -41.80
CA LEU A 230 12.36 1.98 -41.57
C LEU A 230 11.12 2.35 -42.42
N LEU A 231 10.03 2.73 -41.76
CA LEU A 231 8.83 3.29 -42.40
C LEU A 231 8.62 4.74 -41.93
N THR A 232 8.85 5.72 -42.80
CA THR A 232 8.80 7.13 -42.38
C THR A 232 7.38 7.71 -42.39
N ALA A 233 6.50 7.20 -43.25
CA ALA A 233 5.13 7.67 -43.45
C ALA A 233 4.05 6.73 -42.87
N GLY A 234 4.43 5.91 -41.87
CA GLY A 234 3.52 4.97 -41.21
C GLY A 234 3.29 3.70 -42.03
N GLY A 235 2.17 3.02 -41.76
CA GLY A 235 1.77 1.78 -42.45
C GLY A 235 1.79 0.56 -41.53
N SER A 236 1.98 -0.62 -42.11
CA SER A 236 1.95 -1.89 -41.37
C SER A 236 3.17 -2.77 -41.60
N LEU A 237 3.61 -3.45 -40.54
CA LEU A 237 4.63 -4.48 -40.60
C LEU A 237 4.14 -5.75 -39.92
N THR A 238 4.26 -6.88 -40.63
CA THR A 238 4.05 -8.22 -40.09
C THR A 238 5.34 -9.02 -40.18
N ASN A 239 5.97 -9.31 -39.05
CA ASN A 239 7.08 -10.26 -38.96
C ASN A 239 6.51 -11.62 -38.55
N THR A 240 6.38 -12.55 -39.49
CA THR A 240 5.74 -13.85 -39.23
C THR A 240 6.65 -14.76 -38.41
N ASN A 241 6.12 -15.90 -37.95
CA ASN A 241 6.94 -16.93 -37.33
C ASN A 241 8.09 -17.35 -38.29
N GLY A 242 9.30 -17.53 -37.75
CA GLY A 242 10.53 -17.75 -38.53
C GLY A 242 11.17 -16.51 -39.16
N GLY A 243 10.46 -15.37 -39.21
CA GLY A 243 11.01 -14.10 -39.68
C GLY A 243 11.99 -13.49 -38.68
N SER A 244 13.11 -12.97 -39.18
CA SER A 244 14.11 -12.23 -38.41
C SER A 244 14.31 -10.83 -38.99
N ILE A 245 14.23 -9.82 -38.14
CA ILE A 245 14.59 -8.44 -38.46
C ILE A 245 15.66 -8.00 -37.46
N THR A 246 16.83 -7.60 -37.96
CA THR A 246 17.93 -7.09 -37.14
C THR A 246 18.37 -5.73 -37.67
N GLY A 247 18.46 -4.75 -36.79
CA GLY A 247 19.16 -3.49 -37.07
C GLY A 247 20.17 -3.20 -35.98
N ASP A 248 20.99 -2.17 -36.19
CA ASP A 248 21.88 -1.65 -35.17
C ASP A 248 21.17 -0.72 -34.18
N THR A 249 20.67 0.42 -34.67
CA THR A 249 19.97 1.43 -33.85
C THR A 249 18.51 1.07 -33.62
N SER A 250 17.86 0.43 -34.58
CA SER A 250 16.51 -0.12 -34.39
C SER A 250 16.24 -1.35 -35.24
N GLY A 251 15.55 -2.35 -34.68
CA GLY A 251 15.04 -3.47 -35.48
C GLY A 251 13.96 -2.97 -36.45
N VAL A 252 12.95 -2.30 -35.91
CA VAL A 252 11.87 -1.65 -36.67
C VAL A 252 11.68 -0.22 -36.18
N PHE A 253 11.61 0.76 -37.09
CA PHE A 253 11.35 2.16 -36.75
C PHE A 253 10.21 2.75 -37.61
N PHE A 254 9.17 3.24 -36.95
CA PHE A 254 8.14 4.13 -37.51
C PHE A 254 8.42 5.58 -37.08
N GLN A 255 8.79 6.43 -38.03
CA GLN A 255 9.31 7.78 -37.73
C GLN A 255 8.19 8.84 -37.57
N LYS A 256 7.52 9.25 -38.65
CA LYS A 256 6.71 10.49 -38.62
C LYS A 256 5.21 10.26 -38.37
N THR A 257 4.72 9.05 -38.63
CA THR A 257 3.29 8.74 -38.68
C THR A 257 3.01 7.42 -37.97
N ILE A 258 1.77 7.24 -37.49
CA ILE A 258 1.32 6.05 -36.78
C ILE A 258 1.66 4.75 -37.54
N GLY A 259 2.24 3.79 -36.82
CA GLY A 259 2.57 2.46 -37.32
C GLY A 259 1.73 1.37 -36.67
N THR A 260 1.50 0.28 -37.40
CA THR A 260 0.98 -0.98 -36.83
C THR A 260 2.00 -2.09 -37.01
N LEU A 261 2.38 -2.75 -35.92
CA LEU A 261 3.33 -3.86 -35.93
C LEU A 261 2.69 -5.12 -35.35
N VAL A 262 2.78 -6.22 -36.08
CA VAL A 262 2.53 -7.57 -35.58
C VAL A 262 3.82 -8.38 -35.67
N ASN A 263 4.33 -8.84 -34.52
CA ASN A 263 5.54 -9.66 -34.44
C ASN A 263 5.22 -11.05 -33.92
N SER A 264 5.46 -12.06 -34.74
CA SER A 264 5.49 -13.49 -34.39
C SER A 264 6.88 -14.11 -34.56
N GLY A 265 7.85 -13.35 -35.08
CA GLY A 265 9.24 -13.77 -35.25
C GLY A 265 10.18 -13.05 -34.28
N SER A 266 11.43 -12.85 -34.71
CA SER A 266 12.46 -12.12 -33.94
C SER A 266 12.67 -10.70 -34.49
N ILE A 267 12.65 -9.70 -33.63
CA ILE A 267 13.07 -8.32 -33.92
C ILE A 267 14.18 -7.94 -32.94
N LYS A 268 15.31 -7.46 -33.45
CA LYS A 268 16.50 -7.15 -32.64
C LYS A 268 17.16 -5.82 -33.02
N ALA A 269 17.55 -5.03 -32.02
CA ALA A 269 18.58 -4.00 -32.15
C ALA A 269 19.90 -4.45 -31.51
N THR A 270 21.03 -4.21 -32.17
CA THR A 270 22.36 -4.63 -31.67
C THR A 270 23.12 -3.55 -30.91
N ALA A 271 22.89 -2.28 -31.20
CA ALA A 271 23.52 -1.19 -30.47
C ALA A 271 23.06 -1.18 -29.01
N THR A 272 23.95 -0.83 -28.08
CA THR A 272 23.64 -0.71 -26.65
C THR A 272 22.54 0.31 -26.38
N ASN A 273 22.45 1.38 -27.17
CA ASN A 273 21.40 2.39 -27.09
C ASN A 273 20.21 2.13 -28.04
N GLY A 274 20.21 1.00 -28.74
CA GLY A 274 19.23 0.69 -29.78
C GLY A 274 17.89 0.19 -29.21
N ALA A 275 16.82 0.37 -29.99
CA ALA A 275 15.47 -0.09 -29.66
C ALA A 275 15.03 -1.25 -30.55
N GLY A 276 14.52 -2.33 -29.98
CA GLY A 276 13.98 -3.43 -30.80
C GLY A 276 12.89 -2.91 -31.75
N VAL A 277 11.94 -2.17 -31.19
CA VAL A 277 10.90 -1.45 -31.92
C VAL A 277 10.86 0.00 -31.44
N TYR A 278 10.84 0.95 -32.36
CA TYR A 278 10.66 2.38 -32.08
C TYR A 278 9.48 2.94 -32.88
N LEU A 279 8.55 3.62 -32.21
CA LEU A 279 7.47 4.41 -32.82
C LEU A 279 7.53 5.85 -32.31
N GLU A 280 8.00 6.76 -33.15
CA GLU A 280 8.16 8.17 -32.76
C GLU A 280 6.80 8.90 -32.67
N ASN A 281 5.78 8.52 -33.43
CA ASN A 281 4.46 9.17 -33.41
C ASN A 281 3.29 8.19 -33.18
N ASN A 282 3.30 7.48 -32.05
CA ASN A 282 2.30 6.47 -31.66
C ASN A 282 2.22 5.24 -32.55
N GLY A 283 1.41 4.30 -32.08
CA GLY A 283 0.96 3.18 -32.88
C GLY A 283 0.52 2.02 -32.01
N VAL A 284 0.36 0.89 -32.69
CA VAL A 284 -0.09 -0.36 -32.08
C VAL A 284 0.97 -1.41 -32.32
N VAL A 285 1.45 -2.01 -31.24
CA VAL A 285 2.36 -3.16 -31.30
C VAL A 285 1.69 -4.38 -30.69
N THR A 286 1.59 -5.45 -31.47
CA THR A 286 1.20 -6.78 -31.00
C THR A 286 2.38 -7.72 -31.13
N ASN A 287 2.96 -8.11 -30.01
CA ASN A 287 3.96 -9.17 -29.96
C ASN A 287 3.26 -10.49 -29.62
N THR A 288 3.11 -11.39 -30.58
CA THR A 288 2.38 -12.66 -30.38
C THR A 288 3.17 -13.64 -29.52
N ALA A 289 2.59 -14.79 -29.18
CA ALA A 289 3.19 -15.75 -28.25
C ALA A 289 4.60 -16.25 -28.67
N SER A 290 4.86 -16.40 -29.97
CA SER A 290 6.19 -16.76 -30.48
C SER A 290 7.11 -15.56 -30.73
N GLY A 291 6.56 -14.35 -30.63
CA GLY A 291 7.26 -13.10 -30.91
C GLY A 291 8.32 -12.80 -29.86
N VAL A 292 9.53 -12.50 -30.32
CA VAL A 292 10.65 -12.02 -29.51
C VAL A 292 11.06 -10.64 -30.00
N ILE A 293 11.05 -9.66 -29.11
CA ILE A 293 11.60 -8.32 -29.35
C ILE A 293 12.75 -8.08 -28.38
N THR A 294 13.90 -7.67 -28.87
CA THR A 294 15.07 -7.35 -28.04
C THR A 294 15.72 -6.06 -28.51
N GLY A 295 15.87 -5.08 -27.61
CA GLY A 295 16.73 -3.93 -27.86
C GLY A 295 17.87 -3.86 -26.88
N GLY A 296 18.94 -3.15 -27.25
CA GLY A 296 20.03 -2.85 -26.34
C GLY A 296 19.52 -1.99 -25.18
N ALA A 297 18.99 -0.81 -25.48
CA ALA A 297 18.38 0.04 -24.46
C ALA A 297 16.93 -0.38 -24.26
N PHE A 298 16.10 -0.34 -25.30
CA PHE A 298 14.66 -0.49 -25.15
C PHE A 298 14.14 -1.68 -25.93
N GLY A 299 13.39 -2.57 -25.29
CA GLY A 299 12.68 -3.62 -26.03
C GLY A 299 11.72 -2.98 -27.04
N ALA A 300 10.83 -2.11 -26.57
CA ALA A 300 9.99 -1.27 -27.38
C ALA A 300 9.86 0.16 -26.82
N PHE A 301 9.97 1.17 -27.69
CA PHE A 301 9.84 2.58 -27.34
C PHE A 301 8.77 3.27 -28.20
N ILE A 302 7.77 3.89 -27.55
CA ILE A 302 6.73 4.68 -28.20
C ILE A 302 6.76 6.10 -27.61
N GLU A 303 6.99 7.14 -28.41
CA GLU A 303 7.30 8.48 -27.89
C GLU A 303 6.15 9.51 -28.03
N GLY A 304 5.57 9.67 -29.22
CA GLY A 304 4.72 10.82 -29.60
C GLY A 304 3.22 10.79 -29.25
N GLY A 305 2.76 10.06 -28.22
CA GLY A 305 1.37 10.10 -27.72
C GLY A 305 0.87 8.80 -27.03
N PHE A 306 -0.44 8.52 -27.14
CA PHE A 306 -1.09 7.33 -26.57
C PHE A 306 -0.84 6.06 -27.39
N GLY A 307 0.22 5.32 -27.07
CA GLY A 307 0.51 4.00 -27.64
C GLY A 307 -0.34 2.88 -27.04
N THR A 308 -0.58 1.82 -27.81
CA THR A 308 -1.14 0.55 -27.31
C THR A 308 -0.15 -0.58 -27.55
N PHE A 309 0.21 -1.28 -26.47
CA PHE A 309 1.08 -2.44 -26.51
C PHE A 309 0.34 -3.70 -26.02
N ALA A 310 0.29 -4.73 -26.86
CA ALA A 310 -0.21 -6.04 -26.48
C ALA A 310 0.92 -7.08 -26.59
N ASN A 311 1.44 -7.51 -25.45
CA ASN A 311 2.47 -8.54 -25.37
C ASN A 311 1.86 -9.89 -24.99
N TYR A 312 2.07 -10.88 -25.85
CA TYR A 312 1.80 -12.29 -25.62
C TYR A 312 3.08 -13.13 -25.61
N GLY A 313 4.20 -12.57 -26.10
CA GLY A 313 5.50 -13.22 -26.19
C GLY A 313 6.55 -12.59 -25.27
N ARG A 314 7.79 -12.46 -25.76
CA ARG A 314 8.93 -11.95 -24.97
C ARG A 314 9.45 -10.61 -25.47
N ILE A 315 9.66 -9.67 -24.54
CA ILE A 315 10.24 -8.35 -24.78
C ILE A 315 11.34 -8.08 -23.77
N THR A 316 12.50 -7.66 -24.27
CA THR A 316 13.66 -7.37 -23.43
C THR A 316 14.37 -6.08 -23.86
N GLY A 317 14.54 -5.14 -22.94
CA GLY A 317 15.61 -4.14 -22.99
C GLY A 317 16.81 -4.69 -22.20
N THR A 318 18.00 -4.78 -22.79
CA THR A 318 19.12 -5.45 -22.11
C THR A 318 19.80 -4.55 -21.07
N ILE A 319 19.92 -3.26 -21.33
CA ILE A 319 20.46 -2.27 -20.38
C ILE A 319 19.45 -1.21 -19.94
N GLY A 320 18.44 -0.92 -20.77
CA GLY A 320 17.34 0.01 -20.47
C GLY A 320 16.01 -0.73 -20.30
N ASP A 321 14.90 -0.04 -20.50
CA ASP A 321 13.57 -0.54 -20.14
C ASP A 321 13.01 -1.57 -21.14
N GLY A 322 12.16 -2.48 -20.66
CA GLY A 322 11.50 -3.47 -21.53
C GLY A 322 10.53 -2.79 -22.50
N ILE A 323 9.54 -2.10 -21.95
CA ILE A 323 8.56 -1.30 -22.70
C ILE A 323 8.55 0.11 -22.15
N ILE A 324 8.68 1.11 -23.01
CA ILE A 324 8.58 2.52 -22.64
C ILE A 324 7.51 3.24 -23.46
N LEU A 325 6.62 3.97 -22.76
CA LEU A 325 5.61 4.86 -23.34
C LEU A 325 5.91 6.31 -22.94
N GLY A 326 6.04 7.18 -23.94
CA GLY A 326 6.41 8.59 -23.79
C GLY A 326 5.29 9.46 -23.24
N LEU A 327 4.04 9.29 -23.72
CA LEU A 327 2.92 10.19 -23.40
C LEU A 327 1.66 9.42 -22.93
N GLY A 328 1.80 8.60 -21.88
CA GLY A 328 0.73 7.72 -21.40
C GLY A 328 0.46 6.55 -22.35
N GLY A 329 -0.68 5.88 -22.19
CA GLY A 329 -1.09 4.77 -23.07
C GLY A 329 -1.38 3.47 -22.32
N ILE A 330 -1.49 2.38 -23.08
CA ILE A 330 -1.96 1.08 -22.58
C ILE A 330 -0.89 0.01 -22.83
N VAL A 331 -0.54 -0.74 -21.78
CA VAL A 331 0.25 -1.97 -21.87
C VAL A 331 -0.57 -3.15 -21.36
N LYS A 332 -0.74 -4.17 -22.19
CA LYS A 332 -1.29 -5.47 -21.81
C LYS A 332 -0.20 -6.53 -21.93
N ASN A 333 0.18 -7.14 -20.81
CA ASN A 333 1.08 -8.28 -20.78
C ASN A 333 0.25 -9.54 -20.46
N ALA A 334 0.00 -10.38 -21.46
CA ALA A 334 -0.91 -11.52 -21.37
C ALA A 334 -0.32 -12.71 -20.61
N VAL A 335 -1.14 -13.75 -20.39
CA VAL A 335 -0.71 -15.01 -19.75
C VAL A 335 0.47 -15.61 -20.51
N GLY A 336 1.53 -15.97 -19.77
CA GLY A 336 2.77 -16.53 -20.33
C GLY A 336 3.71 -15.51 -20.98
N ALA A 337 3.28 -14.26 -21.15
CA ALA A 337 4.10 -13.20 -21.72
C ALA A 337 5.16 -12.70 -20.73
N TYR A 338 6.30 -12.24 -21.24
CA TYR A 338 7.42 -11.75 -20.45
C TYR A 338 7.90 -10.38 -20.96
N ALA A 339 7.93 -9.39 -20.09
CA ALA A 339 8.53 -8.07 -20.36
C ALA A 339 9.60 -7.76 -19.31
N SER A 340 10.80 -7.38 -19.74
CA SER A 340 11.90 -7.08 -18.83
C SER A 340 12.87 -6.02 -19.35
N GLY A 341 13.45 -5.28 -18.41
CA GLY A 341 14.52 -4.32 -18.64
C GLY A 341 15.04 -3.77 -17.31
N SER A 342 15.69 -2.60 -17.34
CA SER A 342 16.01 -1.80 -16.14
C SER A 342 14.72 -1.60 -15.32
N ASN A 343 13.71 -1.00 -15.95
CA ASN A 343 12.31 -1.21 -15.60
C ASN A 343 11.66 -2.23 -16.55
N GLY A 344 10.69 -3.00 -16.07
CA GLY A 344 9.92 -3.89 -16.95
C GLY A 344 9.03 -3.10 -17.91
N VAL A 345 8.24 -2.19 -17.34
CA VAL A 345 7.42 -1.21 -18.05
C VAL A 345 7.64 0.17 -17.45
N TYR A 346 7.87 1.18 -18.29
CA TYR A 346 8.02 2.57 -17.86
C TYR A 346 7.10 3.50 -18.66
N VAL A 347 6.23 4.26 -17.98
CA VAL A 347 5.41 5.31 -18.59
C VAL A 347 5.90 6.67 -18.10
N LYS A 348 6.52 7.42 -19.00
CA LYS A 348 7.52 8.44 -18.64
C LYS A 348 7.00 9.87 -18.51
N TYR A 349 6.24 10.41 -19.47
CA TYR A 349 5.90 11.84 -19.50
C TYR A 349 4.41 12.13 -19.64
N ARG A 350 4.05 13.34 -19.14
CA ARG A 350 2.86 14.19 -19.40
C ARG A 350 1.44 13.57 -19.38
N ALA A 351 1.28 12.25 -19.19
CA ALA A 351 -0.02 11.59 -19.07
C ALA A 351 0.06 10.28 -18.25
N ALA A 352 -1.09 9.88 -17.71
CA ALA A 352 -1.24 8.64 -16.95
C ALA A 352 -1.17 7.39 -17.84
N GLY A 353 -0.55 6.33 -17.32
CA GLY A 353 -0.48 5.01 -17.98
C GLY A 353 -1.54 4.03 -17.47
N THR A 354 -1.90 3.06 -18.30
CA THR A 354 -2.70 1.88 -17.90
C THR A 354 -1.92 0.60 -18.18
N VAL A 355 -1.69 -0.22 -17.16
CA VAL A 355 -1.00 -1.51 -17.30
C VAL A 355 -1.89 -2.63 -16.79
N THR A 356 -2.15 -3.63 -17.63
CA THR A 356 -2.78 -4.90 -17.23
C THR A 356 -1.77 -6.03 -17.38
N ASN A 357 -1.49 -6.74 -16.28
CA ASN A 357 -0.53 -7.83 -16.25
C ASN A 357 -1.19 -9.17 -15.88
N SER A 358 -1.02 -10.16 -16.76
CA SER A 358 -1.31 -11.58 -16.56
C SER A 358 -0.09 -12.47 -16.83
N GLY A 359 1.03 -11.89 -17.21
CA GLY A 359 2.31 -12.58 -17.40
C GLY A 359 3.33 -12.14 -16.36
N THR A 360 4.60 -12.14 -16.75
CA THR A 360 5.70 -11.66 -15.93
C THR A 360 6.19 -10.31 -16.42
N ILE A 361 6.28 -9.33 -15.52
CA ILE A 361 6.95 -8.05 -15.74
C ILE A 361 8.11 -7.96 -14.73
N LYS A 362 9.34 -7.74 -15.23
CA LYS A 362 10.56 -7.75 -14.42
C LYS A 362 11.46 -6.53 -14.66
N GLY A 363 11.62 -5.70 -13.63
CA GLY A 363 12.68 -4.69 -13.53
C GLY A 363 13.95 -5.29 -12.93
N SER A 364 15.07 -5.17 -13.62
CA SER A 364 16.35 -5.73 -13.18
C SER A 364 17.16 -4.73 -12.36
N ASN A 365 16.97 -3.42 -12.58
CA ASN A 365 17.69 -2.35 -11.86
C ASN A 365 16.76 -1.31 -11.22
N GLY A 366 15.47 -1.31 -11.59
CA GLY A 366 14.46 -0.37 -11.13
C GLY A 366 13.16 -1.07 -10.73
N ALA A 367 12.04 -0.52 -11.18
CA ALA A 367 10.71 -1.04 -10.90
C ALA A 367 10.30 -2.16 -11.87
N GLY A 368 9.43 -3.08 -11.43
CA GLY A 368 8.68 -3.90 -12.37
C GLY A 368 7.85 -3.00 -13.30
N ILE A 369 7.06 -2.12 -12.70
CA ILE A 369 6.25 -1.11 -13.41
C ILE A 369 6.52 0.26 -12.78
N ASP A 370 6.89 1.26 -13.59
CA ASP A 370 7.05 2.67 -13.19
C ASP A 370 6.08 3.55 -13.99
N LEU A 371 5.19 4.28 -13.30
CA LEU A 371 4.28 5.27 -13.88
C LEU A 371 4.58 6.66 -13.31
N ALA A 372 5.16 7.55 -14.11
CA ALA A 372 5.67 8.83 -13.63
C ALA A 372 4.60 9.90 -13.33
N LEU A 373 3.36 9.75 -13.80
CA LEU A 373 2.26 10.73 -13.64
C LEU A 373 0.90 10.08 -13.34
N GLY A 374 0.86 9.24 -12.30
CA GLY A 374 -0.33 8.51 -11.89
C GLY A 374 -0.72 7.41 -12.88
N GLY A 375 -1.96 6.93 -12.76
CA GLY A 375 -2.52 5.93 -13.65
C GLY A 375 -3.00 4.67 -12.93
N VAL A 376 -3.23 3.63 -13.72
CA VAL A 376 -3.90 2.41 -13.27
C VAL A 376 -3.03 1.20 -13.58
N VAL A 377 -2.81 0.36 -12.57
CA VAL A 377 -2.16 -0.93 -12.72
C VAL A 377 -3.07 -2.03 -12.19
N SER A 378 -3.33 -3.04 -13.01
CA SER A 378 -4.09 -4.25 -12.64
C SER A 378 -3.22 -5.48 -12.86
N ASN A 379 -2.84 -6.15 -11.78
CA ASN A 379 -2.09 -7.39 -11.81
C ASN A 379 -3.02 -8.57 -11.50
N THR A 380 -3.34 -9.39 -12.51
CA THR A 380 -4.29 -10.51 -12.40
C THR A 380 -3.70 -11.69 -11.60
N SER A 381 -4.51 -12.72 -11.32
CA SER A 381 -4.14 -13.82 -10.41
C SER A 381 -2.90 -14.64 -10.80
N VAL A 382 -2.59 -14.71 -12.10
CA VAL A 382 -1.38 -15.36 -12.63
C VAL A 382 -0.25 -14.36 -12.91
N GLY A 383 -0.52 -13.07 -12.74
CA GLY A 383 0.42 -12.00 -13.00
C GLY A 383 1.50 -11.91 -11.94
N VAL A 384 2.76 -11.82 -12.40
CA VAL A 384 3.94 -11.60 -11.55
C VAL A 384 4.57 -10.27 -11.94
N VAL A 385 4.70 -9.37 -10.97
CA VAL A 385 5.48 -8.14 -11.10
C VAL A 385 6.65 -8.18 -10.13
N SER A 386 7.86 -7.97 -10.63
CA SER A 386 9.06 -7.95 -9.79
C SER A 386 9.99 -6.82 -10.19
N GLY A 387 10.60 -6.15 -9.21
CA GLY A 387 11.68 -5.20 -9.45
C GLY A 387 12.69 -5.19 -8.32
N THR A 388 13.94 -4.82 -8.61
CA THR A 388 14.98 -4.79 -7.58
C THR A 388 14.82 -3.61 -6.63
N GLN A 389 14.28 -2.48 -7.13
CA GLN A 389 13.94 -1.32 -6.32
C GLN A 389 12.49 -1.36 -5.84
N PHE A 390 11.55 -1.37 -6.79
CA PHE A 390 10.11 -1.34 -6.53
C PHE A 390 9.41 -2.46 -7.30
N GLY A 391 8.30 -3.00 -6.82
CA GLY A 391 7.47 -3.87 -7.65
C GLY A 391 6.68 -3.01 -8.62
N VAL A 392 5.88 -2.12 -8.05
CA VAL A 392 5.11 -1.09 -8.76
C VAL A 392 5.40 0.27 -8.13
N PHE A 393 5.76 1.26 -8.95
CA PHE A 393 6.03 2.63 -8.53
C PHE A 393 5.15 3.59 -9.34
N ILE A 394 4.28 4.36 -8.68
CA ILE A 394 3.38 5.32 -9.34
C ILE A 394 3.52 6.68 -8.65
N VAL A 395 3.94 7.70 -9.38
CA VAL A 395 4.25 9.03 -8.84
C VAL A 395 3.63 10.15 -9.66
N GLY A 396 3.84 11.41 -9.24
CA GLY A 396 3.42 12.61 -9.96
C GLY A 396 1.92 12.95 -9.88
N ALA A 397 1.04 11.95 -9.78
CA ALA A 397 -0.38 12.09 -9.52
C ALA A 397 -0.92 10.82 -8.81
N THR A 398 -2.13 10.89 -8.27
CA THR A 398 -2.75 9.76 -7.53
C THR A 398 -2.83 8.52 -8.41
N GLY A 399 -2.42 7.37 -7.86
CA GLY A 399 -2.46 6.07 -8.55
C GLY A 399 -3.61 5.18 -8.10
N ARG A 400 -4.00 4.22 -8.95
CA ARG A 400 -4.82 3.07 -8.55
C ARG A 400 -4.10 1.78 -8.89
N PHE A 401 -3.87 0.95 -7.88
CA PHE A 401 -3.31 -0.38 -8.03
C PHE A 401 -4.30 -1.44 -7.55
N THR A 402 -4.50 -2.49 -8.34
CA THR A 402 -5.30 -3.67 -7.97
C THR A 402 -4.47 -4.92 -8.23
N ASN A 403 -4.34 -5.76 -7.21
CA ASN A 403 -3.56 -6.99 -7.25
C ASN A 403 -4.44 -8.19 -6.95
N ASP A 404 -4.44 -9.15 -7.86
CA ASP A 404 -4.93 -10.52 -7.67
C ASP A 404 -3.75 -11.52 -7.67
N GLY A 405 -2.56 -11.11 -8.13
CA GLY A 405 -1.39 -11.95 -8.32
C GLY A 405 -0.25 -11.68 -7.32
N ARG A 406 0.99 -11.75 -7.80
CA ARG A 406 2.20 -11.57 -6.99
C ARG A 406 2.99 -10.32 -7.39
N VAL A 407 3.32 -9.49 -6.41
CA VAL A 407 4.24 -8.35 -6.54
C VAL A 407 5.38 -8.47 -5.55
N THR A 408 6.62 -8.30 -6.01
CA THR A 408 7.81 -8.37 -5.15
C THR A 408 8.83 -7.28 -5.45
N SER A 409 9.45 -6.72 -4.41
CA SER A 409 10.70 -5.99 -4.51
C SER A 409 11.68 -6.32 -3.38
N SER A 410 12.97 -6.04 -3.58
CA SER A 410 14.00 -6.34 -2.59
C SER A 410 14.48 -5.14 -1.77
N LYS A 411 14.30 -3.90 -2.26
CA LYS A 411 14.88 -2.71 -1.63
C LYS A 411 13.84 -1.79 -1.00
N TYR A 412 12.83 -1.37 -1.76
CA TYR A 412 11.85 -0.38 -1.31
C TYR A 412 10.44 -1.00 -1.24
N GLY A 413 9.40 -0.21 -1.51
CA GLY A 413 8.02 -0.68 -1.58
C GLY A 413 7.82 -1.83 -2.56
N GLY A 414 7.05 -2.85 -2.18
CA GLY A 414 6.46 -3.77 -3.15
C GLY A 414 5.55 -2.99 -4.10
N VAL A 415 4.73 -2.11 -3.52
CA VAL A 415 3.94 -1.09 -4.23
C VAL A 415 4.17 0.26 -3.55
N GLU A 416 4.48 1.29 -4.33
CA GLU A 416 4.67 2.64 -3.81
C GLU A 416 3.88 3.67 -4.63
N LEU A 417 3.04 4.46 -3.94
CA LEU A 417 2.24 5.54 -4.53
C LEU A 417 2.71 6.90 -3.99
N GLY A 418 3.39 7.66 -4.85
CA GLY A 418 4.07 8.91 -4.49
C GLY A 418 3.17 10.11 -4.19
N ALA A 419 1.94 10.11 -4.73
CA ALA A 419 0.97 11.21 -4.53
C ALA A 419 -0.30 10.72 -3.83
N GLY A 420 -0.22 9.58 -3.13
CA GLY A 420 -1.38 8.90 -2.58
C GLY A 420 -2.19 8.14 -3.64
N GLY A 421 -3.44 7.80 -3.30
CA GLY A 421 -4.34 7.04 -4.15
C GLY A 421 -4.82 5.74 -3.48
N THR A 422 -5.09 4.71 -4.28
CA THR A 422 -5.73 3.48 -3.78
C THR A 422 -4.93 2.23 -4.14
N VAL A 423 -4.70 1.38 -3.15
CA VAL A 423 -4.16 0.01 -3.31
C VAL A 423 -5.21 -0.99 -2.85
N ILE A 424 -5.53 -1.94 -3.73
CA ILE A 424 -6.39 -3.09 -3.43
C ILE A 424 -5.57 -4.36 -3.64
N ASN A 425 -5.38 -5.15 -2.58
CA ASN A 425 -4.76 -6.46 -2.64
C ASN A 425 -5.83 -7.51 -2.36
N ASN A 426 -6.33 -8.19 -3.39
CA ASN A 426 -7.46 -9.12 -3.31
C ASN A 426 -7.07 -10.45 -2.65
N ALA A 427 -8.08 -11.27 -2.38
CA ALA A 427 -7.89 -12.60 -1.79
C ALA A 427 -6.96 -13.49 -2.62
N GLY A 428 -6.00 -14.12 -1.95
CA GLY A 428 -4.96 -14.96 -2.58
C GLY A 428 -3.80 -14.18 -3.21
N ALA A 429 -3.89 -12.86 -3.29
CA ALA A 429 -2.84 -12.01 -3.84
C ALA A 429 -1.74 -11.74 -2.81
N SER A 430 -0.52 -11.49 -3.28
CA SER A 430 0.64 -11.16 -2.43
C SER A 430 1.38 -9.93 -2.91
N VAL A 431 1.74 -9.04 -1.97
CA VAL A 431 2.66 -7.93 -2.17
C VAL A 431 3.78 -8.04 -1.14
N SER A 432 5.03 -8.07 -1.58
CA SER A 432 6.18 -8.10 -0.69
C SER A 432 7.22 -7.06 -1.10
N GLY A 433 7.77 -6.32 -0.16
CA GLY A 433 8.86 -5.37 -0.43
C GLY A 433 9.98 -5.41 0.61
N GLY A 434 11.02 -4.62 0.34
CA GLY A 434 12.14 -4.43 1.25
C GLY A 434 11.72 -3.56 2.43
N SER A 435 11.70 -2.24 2.24
CA SER A 435 11.31 -1.25 3.26
C SER A 435 9.82 -1.25 3.57
N ALA A 436 8.97 -1.55 2.59
CA ALA A 436 7.53 -1.63 2.81
C ALA A 436 6.86 -2.64 1.87
N GLY A 437 5.78 -3.29 2.32
CA GLY A 437 4.93 -4.02 1.38
C GLY A 437 4.19 -3.04 0.48
N VAL A 438 3.46 -2.11 1.10
CA VAL A 438 2.80 -0.97 0.44
C VAL A 438 3.26 0.33 1.10
N TYR A 439 3.64 1.33 0.30
CA TYR A 439 4.00 2.66 0.80
C TYR A 439 3.22 3.76 0.08
N PHE A 440 2.46 4.56 0.83
CA PHE A 440 1.93 5.83 0.37
C PHE A 440 2.86 6.94 0.87
N THR A 441 3.58 7.60 -0.02
CA THR A 441 4.61 8.56 0.39
C THR A 441 3.99 9.88 0.87
N THR A 442 4.83 10.86 1.17
CA THR A 442 4.43 12.16 1.70
C THR A 442 3.73 13.08 0.68
N GLY A 443 3.43 12.64 -0.54
CA GLY A 443 2.73 13.45 -1.54
C GLY A 443 1.20 13.45 -1.45
N GLY A 444 0.58 12.53 -0.70
CA GLY A 444 -0.88 12.49 -0.56
C GLY A 444 -1.40 11.37 0.35
N THR A 445 -2.70 11.41 0.69
CA THR A 445 -3.35 10.39 1.54
C THR A 445 -3.51 9.06 0.80
N GLY A 446 -3.41 7.95 1.53
CA GLY A 446 -3.57 6.60 0.99
C GLY A 446 -4.87 5.91 1.39
N THR A 447 -5.41 5.08 0.50
CA THR A 447 -6.45 4.11 0.81
C THR A 447 -5.93 2.71 0.52
N LEU A 448 -5.80 1.88 1.55
CA LEU A 448 -5.44 0.47 1.44
C LEU A 448 -6.63 -0.43 1.78
N ILE A 449 -6.95 -1.35 0.88
CA ILE A 449 -7.86 -2.47 1.13
C ILE A 449 -7.08 -3.75 0.90
N ASN A 450 -6.75 -4.45 1.97
CA ASN A 450 -6.04 -5.72 1.92
C ASN A 450 -7.00 -6.86 2.26
N SER A 451 -7.13 -7.82 1.36
CA SER A 451 -7.78 -9.12 1.57
C SER A 451 -6.84 -10.29 1.22
N GLY A 452 -5.55 -10.01 0.96
CA GLY A 452 -4.50 -10.99 0.73
C GLY A 452 -3.31 -10.80 1.69
N SER A 453 -2.10 -11.15 1.25
CA SER A 453 -0.89 -10.97 2.06
C SER A 453 -0.08 -9.75 1.62
N ILE A 454 0.29 -8.89 2.58
CA ILE A 454 1.24 -7.79 2.38
C ILE A 454 2.39 -7.97 3.37
N SER A 455 3.64 -7.91 2.89
CA SER A 455 4.82 -8.05 3.74
C SER A 455 5.97 -7.08 3.45
N ALA A 456 6.70 -6.69 4.50
CA ALA A 456 8.00 -6.05 4.40
C ALA A 456 9.09 -6.93 5.03
N THR A 457 10.27 -6.95 4.41
CA THR A 457 11.33 -7.93 4.72
C THR A 457 12.59 -7.33 5.30
N SER A 458 12.82 -6.02 5.14
CA SER A 458 13.98 -5.33 5.69
C SER A 458 13.78 -5.00 7.18
N PRO A 459 14.85 -4.97 8.00
CA PRO A 459 14.79 -4.46 9.37
C PRO A 459 14.17 -3.06 9.41
N GLY A 460 13.24 -2.83 10.34
CA GLY A 460 12.50 -1.57 10.44
C GLY A 460 11.40 -1.38 9.38
N GLY A 461 11.29 -2.28 8.39
CA GLY A 461 10.31 -2.16 7.33
C GLY A 461 8.87 -2.37 7.80
N ALA A 462 7.93 -1.69 7.15
CA ALA A 462 6.52 -1.71 7.49
C ALA A 462 5.68 -2.50 6.48
N GLY A 463 4.80 -3.41 6.91
CA GLY A 463 3.88 -4.09 6.00
C GLY A 463 3.11 -3.08 5.14
N ALA A 464 2.53 -2.06 5.77
CA ALA A 464 2.02 -0.87 5.09
C ALA A 464 2.49 0.43 5.77
N GLU A 465 2.97 1.39 4.98
CA GLU A 465 3.43 2.70 5.46
C GLU A 465 2.61 3.85 4.85
N PHE A 466 2.27 4.84 5.68
CA PHE A 466 1.48 6.02 5.31
C PHE A 466 2.19 7.31 5.70
N GLY A 467 2.67 8.05 4.70
CA GLY A 467 3.36 9.34 4.84
C GLY A 467 2.46 10.53 5.20
N ARG A 468 1.19 10.49 4.80
CA ARG A 468 0.19 11.56 5.03
C ARG A 468 -1.16 11.05 5.52
N GLY A 469 -1.18 9.89 6.18
CA GLY A 469 -2.40 9.32 6.75
C GLY A 469 -3.35 8.75 5.68
N GLY A 470 -4.62 8.60 6.05
CA GLY A 470 -5.66 8.03 5.19
C GLY A 470 -6.40 6.88 5.87
N THR A 471 -6.64 5.78 5.14
CA THR A 471 -7.36 4.61 5.65
C THR A 471 -6.71 3.30 5.26
N ALA A 472 -6.58 2.37 6.22
CA ALA A 472 -6.14 1.00 6.00
C ALA A 472 -7.21 0.02 6.50
N THR A 473 -7.76 -0.79 5.61
CA THR A 473 -8.63 -1.93 5.95
C THR A 473 -7.89 -3.23 5.68
N ASN A 474 -7.72 -4.05 6.71
CA ASN A 474 -7.08 -5.35 6.63
C ASN A 474 -8.09 -6.48 6.90
N ASN A 475 -8.31 -7.34 5.91
CA ASN A 475 -9.17 -8.51 5.94
C ASN A 475 -8.38 -9.83 5.84
N ASP A 476 -7.05 -9.77 5.78
CA ASP A 476 -6.18 -10.95 5.81
C ASP A 476 -4.86 -10.57 6.54
N THR A 477 -3.69 -10.61 5.88
CA THR A 477 -2.41 -10.52 6.59
C THR A 477 -1.61 -9.30 6.14
N ILE A 478 -1.23 -8.45 7.08
CA ILE A 478 -0.21 -7.41 6.90
C ILE A 478 0.92 -7.66 7.91
N SER A 479 2.15 -7.81 7.43
CA SER A 479 3.30 -8.05 8.30
C SER A 479 4.51 -7.21 7.90
N GLY A 480 5.20 -6.61 8.85
CA GLY A 480 6.53 -6.03 8.59
C GLY A 480 7.47 -6.34 9.73
N VAL A 481 8.77 -6.30 9.47
CA VAL A 481 9.77 -6.59 10.51
C VAL A 481 9.74 -5.51 11.61
N GLY A 482 9.65 -4.23 11.22
CA GLY A 482 9.53 -3.13 12.17
C GLY A 482 8.07 -2.87 12.56
N PHE A 483 7.21 -2.69 11.56
CA PHE A 483 5.80 -2.36 11.78
C PHE A 483 4.89 -3.24 10.94
N GLY A 484 3.74 -3.66 11.46
CA GLY A 484 2.67 -4.17 10.60
C GLY A 484 2.10 -3.04 9.75
N ILE A 485 1.60 -2.00 10.41
CA ILE A 485 1.18 -0.74 9.79
C ILE A 485 1.87 0.43 10.48
N PHE A 486 2.37 1.40 9.72
CA PHE A 486 3.03 2.59 10.25
C PHE A 486 2.50 3.88 9.62
N ALA A 487 2.19 4.88 10.45
CA ALA A 487 1.89 6.25 10.03
C ALA A 487 2.93 7.21 10.63
N THR A 488 3.64 7.94 9.78
CA THR A 488 4.81 8.74 10.18
C THR A 488 4.47 10.03 10.94
N GLY A 489 3.35 10.69 10.64
CA GLY A 489 3.02 11.96 11.31
C GLY A 489 1.65 12.57 11.00
N ALA A 490 0.78 11.89 10.27
CA ALA A 490 -0.60 12.33 10.03
C ALA A 490 -1.60 11.25 10.49
N PRO A 491 -2.84 11.62 10.88
CA PRO A 491 -3.81 10.67 11.38
C PRO A 491 -4.14 9.56 10.37
N LEU A 492 -4.15 8.31 10.83
CA LEU A 492 -4.53 7.14 10.05
C LEU A 492 -5.71 6.41 10.71
N THR A 493 -6.71 6.02 9.92
CA THR A 493 -7.75 5.10 10.35
C THR A 493 -7.37 3.67 9.97
N VAL A 494 -7.21 2.80 10.96
CA VAL A 494 -6.91 1.38 10.79
C VAL A 494 -8.13 0.55 11.18
N ILE A 495 -8.59 -0.31 10.28
CA ILE A 495 -9.63 -1.31 10.53
C ILE A 495 -9.00 -2.68 10.30
N ASN A 496 -8.88 -3.46 11.37
CA ASN A 496 -8.32 -4.80 11.33
C ASN A 496 -9.39 -5.86 11.57
N ASN A 497 -9.66 -6.68 10.55
CA ASN A 497 -10.55 -7.82 10.59
C ASN A 497 -9.80 -9.16 10.63
N ALA A 498 -8.46 -9.15 10.54
CA ALA A 498 -7.62 -10.34 10.48
C ALA A 498 -6.25 -10.08 11.16
N SER A 499 -5.11 -10.38 10.53
CA SER A 499 -3.79 -10.35 11.19
C SER A 499 -2.93 -9.15 10.78
N ILE A 500 -2.45 -8.40 11.78
CA ILE A 500 -1.40 -7.39 11.63
C ILE A 500 -0.24 -7.74 12.55
N SER A 501 1.00 -7.78 12.03
CA SER A 501 2.17 -8.10 12.85
C SER A 501 3.44 -7.30 12.52
N GLY A 502 4.24 -7.02 13.55
CA GLY A 502 5.61 -6.52 13.44
C GLY A 502 6.28 -6.39 14.80
N ASP A 503 7.44 -5.74 14.90
CA ASP A 503 7.96 -5.35 16.22
C ASP A 503 6.96 -4.40 16.93
N HIS A 504 6.36 -3.51 16.15
CA HIS A 504 5.11 -2.86 16.50
C HIS A 504 4.02 -3.37 15.56
N GLY A 505 2.88 -3.82 16.09
CA GLY A 505 1.76 -4.22 15.24
C GLY A 505 1.26 -3.03 14.41
N VAL A 506 0.84 -1.98 15.09
CA VAL A 506 0.40 -0.71 14.49
C VAL A 506 1.12 0.46 15.16
N GLY A 507 1.77 1.34 14.40
CA GLY A 507 2.39 2.58 14.88
C GLY A 507 1.69 3.82 14.31
N LEU A 508 1.21 4.73 15.18
CA LEU A 508 0.44 5.94 14.82
C LEU A 508 1.07 7.21 15.40
N ASN A 509 2.16 7.69 14.80
CA ASN A 509 2.84 8.90 15.31
C ASN A 509 1.98 10.18 15.13
N GLY A 510 1.16 10.25 14.08
CA GLY A 510 0.23 11.36 13.85
C GLY A 510 -1.14 11.21 14.53
N GLY A 511 -1.30 10.21 15.41
CA GLY A 511 -2.59 9.84 15.99
C GLY A 511 -3.51 9.12 15.00
N GLY A 512 -4.82 9.15 15.29
CA GLY A 512 -5.85 8.54 14.46
C GLY A 512 -6.72 7.54 15.22
N SER A 513 -7.17 6.49 14.53
CA SER A 513 -8.11 5.52 15.10
C SER A 513 -7.77 4.09 14.74
N VAL A 514 -7.87 3.17 15.70
CA VAL A 514 -7.74 1.73 15.48
C VAL A 514 -9.04 1.02 15.84
N THR A 515 -9.62 0.28 14.90
CA THR A 515 -10.69 -0.68 15.16
C THR A 515 -10.16 -2.09 14.94
N ASN A 516 -10.03 -2.87 16.00
CA ASN A 516 -9.66 -4.28 15.92
C ASN A 516 -10.92 -5.14 16.13
N ALA A 517 -11.46 -5.71 15.06
CA ALA A 517 -12.69 -6.50 15.10
C ALA A 517 -12.49 -7.82 15.88
N ALA A 518 -13.58 -8.55 16.15
CA ALA A 518 -13.54 -9.78 16.95
C ALA A 518 -12.60 -10.86 16.39
N THR A 519 -12.45 -10.94 15.07
CA THR A 519 -11.52 -11.83 14.37
C THR A 519 -10.12 -11.24 14.20
N GLY A 520 -9.95 -9.96 14.55
CA GLY A 520 -8.71 -9.22 14.40
C GLY A 520 -7.67 -9.58 15.46
N ALA A 521 -6.43 -9.77 15.03
CA ALA A 521 -5.24 -9.92 15.84
C ALA A 521 -4.21 -8.85 15.44
N ILE A 522 -3.78 -8.03 16.39
CA ILE A 522 -2.64 -7.12 16.25
C ILE A 522 -1.53 -7.62 17.16
N THR A 523 -0.37 -7.98 16.59
CA THR A 523 0.75 -8.57 17.33
C THR A 523 2.03 -7.77 17.17
N GLY A 524 2.60 -7.36 18.30
CA GLY A 524 3.90 -6.69 18.41
C GLY A 524 4.99 -7.57 19.02
N GLY A 525 6.23 -7.28 18.68
CA GLY A 525 7.39 -7.56 19.53
C GLY A 525 7.37 -6.62 20.72
N SER A 526 7.77 -5.36 20.52
CA SER A 526 7.72 -4.27 21.49
C SER A 526 6.28 -3.87 21.86
N ALA A 527 5.42 -3.49 20.90
CA ALA A 527 4.04 -3.11 21.20
C ALA A 527 2.99 -3.60 20.20
N GLY A 528 1.79 -3.97 20.68
CA GLY A 528 0.68 -4.28 19.79
C GLY A 528 0.25 -3.03 19.01
N VAL A 529 -0.04 -1.95 19.74
CA VAL A 529 -0.26 -0.62 19.17
C VAL A 529 0.65 0.39 19.87
N PHE A 530 1.28 1.26 19.09
CA PHE A 530 2.18 2.32 19.55
C PHE A 530 1.76 3.68 18.99
N SER A 531 1.88 4.75 19.80
CA SER A 531 1.68 6.14 19.35
C SER A 531 2.54 7.12 20.14
N SER A 532 3.14 8.12 19.47
CA SER A 532 4.12 9.04 20.08
C SER A 532 4.08 10.52 19.66
N GLY A 533 3.09 10.94 18.87
CA GLY A 533 2.92 12.38 18.57
C GLY A 533 1.49 12.93 18.61
N ALA A 534 0.48 12.12 18.94
CA ALA A 534 -0.90 12.57 19.17
C ALA A 534 -1.76 11.45 19.80
N ALA A 535 -2.78 11.86 20.54
CA ALA A 535 -3.76 10.96 21.14
C ALA A 535 -4.48 10.10 20.08
N ILE A 536 -4.82 8.86 20.45
CA ILE A 536 -5.54 7.93 19.59
C ILE A 536 -6.94 7.59 20.13
N SER A 537 -7.81 7.10 19.23
CA SER A 537 -9.03 6.38 19.59
C SER A 537 -8.89 4.91 19.24
N LEU A 538 -9.19 4.01 20.17
CA LEU A 538 -9.03 2.56 19.96
C LEU A 538 -10.28 1.81 20.42
N SER A 539 -10.82 0.96 19.53
CA SER A 539 -11.87 0.01 19.85
C SER A 539 -11.38 -1.40 19.55
N ASN A 540 -11.23 -2.21 20.60
CA ASN A 540 -10.79 -3.60 20.49
C ASN A 540 -11.92 -4.56 20.86
N ALA A 541 -12.32 -5.41 19.91
CA ALA A 541 -13.15 -6.60 20.16
C ALA A 541 -12.37 -7.91 19.93
N GLY A 542 -11.18 -7.82 19.32
CA GLY A 542 -10.29 -8.96 19.05
C GLY A 542 -9.12 -9.04 20.03
N LYS A 543 -7.97 -9.48 19.51
CA LYS A 543 -6.73 -9.65 20.28
C LYS A 543 -5.69 -8.59 19.92
N ILE A 544 -5.14 -7.91 20.92
CA ILE A 544 -3.95 -7.07 20.78
C ILE A 544 -2.90 -7.63 21.73
N THR A 545 -1.73 -8.01 21.19
CA THR A 545 -0.66 -8.60 22.00
C THR A 545 0.72 -8.06 21.70
N ALA A 546 1.58 -8.01 22.72
CA ALA A 546 3.02 -7.78 22.57
C ALA A 546 3.84 -8.78 23.38
N SER A 547 4.92 -9.31 22.80
CA SER A 547 5.78 -10.30 23.47
C SER A 547 6.95 -9.70 24.28
N GLY A 548 7.28 -8.43 24.05
CA GLY A 548 8.47 -7.76 24.58
C GLY A 548 8.18 -6.62 25.56
N ALA A 549 7.14 -5.80 25.31
CA ALA A 549 6.76 -4.72 26.22
C ALA A 549 5.25 -4.60 26.42
N ALA A 550 4.55 -3.66 25.76
CA ALA A 550 3.19 -3.30 26.11
C ALA A 550 2.16 -3.76 25.06
N GLY A 551 1.00 -4.26 25.47
CA GLY A 551 -0.10 -4.51 24.54
C GLY A 551 -0.47 -3.23 23.79
N LEU A 552 -0.63 -2.15 24.55
CA LEU A 552 -0.73 -0.77 24.05
C LEU A 552 0.34 0.11 24.70
N ASP A 553 1.10 0.83 23.89
CA ASP A 553 2.08 1.84 24.31
C ASP A 553 1.69 3.21 23.74
N ILE A 554 1.01 4.03 24.53
CA ILE A 554 0.29 5.23 24.08
C ILE A 554 0.88 6.47 24.75
N GLU A 555 1.82 7.13 24.09
CA GLU A 555 2.58 8.22 24.71
C GLU A 555 1.85 9.57 24.75
N ASP A 556 0.70 9.76 24.09
CA ASP A 556 -0.02 11.07 24.10
C ASP A 556 -1.45 10.99 24.65
N GLY A 557 -1.77 9.89 25.34
CA GLY A 557 -3.12 9.63 25.85
C GLY A 557 -4.12 9.22 24.76
N GLY A 558 -5.41 9.32 25.07
CA GLY A 558 -6.47 8.91 24.15
C GLY A 558 -7.64 8.19 24.80
N SER A 559 -8.53 7.65 23.97
CA SER A 559 -9.70 6.90 24.40
C SER A 559 -9.61 5.45 23.94
N ILE A 560 -9.59 4.52 24.90
CA ILE A 560 -9.43 3.09 24.68
C ILE A 560 -10.71 2.39 25.14
N SER A 561 -11.34 1.63 24.25
CA SER A 561 -12.46 0.75 24.54
C SER A 561 -12.07 -0.70 24.25
N ASN A 562 -12.05 -1.55 25.26
CA ASN A 562 -11.86 -2.99 25.12
C ASN A 562 -13.22 -3.68 25.33
N ALA A 563 -13.88 -4.08 24.25
CA ALA A 563 -15.21 -4.67 24.27
C ALA A 563 -15.22 -6.07 24.93
N ALA A 564 -16.41 -6.57 25.26
CA ALA A 564 -16.58 -7.95 25.71
C ALA A 564 -15.99 -8.94 24.68
N GLY A 565 -15.20 -9.90 25.15
CA GLY A 565 -14.43 -10.82 24.30
C GLY A 565 -13.10 -10.27 23.78
N GLY A 566 -12.88 -8.95 23.86
CA GLY A 566 -11.63 -8.29 23.52
C GLY A 566 -10.53 -8.60 24.55
N SER A 567 -9.31 -8.77 24.06
CA SER A 567 -8.11 -8.99 24.88
C SER A 567 -7.00 -8.04 24.48
N ILE A 568 -6.42 -7.36 25.48
CA ILE A 568 -5.19 -6.58 25.35
C ILE A 568 -4.17 -7.18 26.31
N SER A 569 -3.01 -7.60 25.81
CA SER A 569 -1.99 -8.19 26.67
C SER A 569 -0.56 -7.89 26.23
N GLY A 570 0.31 -7.49 27.15
CA GLY A 570 1.74 -7.31 26.88
C GLY A 570 2.61 -8.06 27.86
N ALA A 571 3.90 -8.15 27.55
CA ALA A 571 4.85 -8.77 28.46
C ALA A 571 5.01 -7.92 29.74
N SER A 572 5.40 -6.66 29.60
CA SER A 572 5.55 -5.73 30.72
C SER A 572 4.22 -5.11 31.12
N PHE A 573 3.47 -4.58 30.15
CA PHE A 573 2.25 -3.83 30.43
C PHE A 573 1.09 -4.33 29.57
N GLY A 574 -0.12 -4.44 30.12
CA GLY A 574 -1.30 -4.56 29.27
C GLY A 574 -1.44 -3.27 28.47
N MET A 575 -1.39 -2.15 29.18
CA MET A 575 -1.40 -0.80 28.63
C MET A 575 -0.44 0.11 29.38
N PHE A 576 0.33 0.91 28.65
CA PHE A 576 1.25 1.92 29.17
C PHE A 576 0.91 3.26 28.52
N VAL A 577 0.61 4.29 29.33
CA VAL A 577 0.14 5.61 28.86
C VAL A 577 0.87 6.74 29.58
N THR A 578 1.70 7.52 28.90
CA THR A 578 2.73 8.36 29.57
C THR A 578 2.62 9.88 29.40
N GLY A 579 2.42 10.42 28.20
CA GLY A 579 2.51 11.87 27.94
C GLY A 579 1.17 12.61 27.81
N GLY A 580 0.05 11.91 27.93
CA GLY A 580 -1.29 12.51 28.01
C GLY A 580 -2.27 11.66 28.82
N ALA A 581 -3.33 12.28 29.34
CA ALA A 581 -4.33 11.56 30.13
C ALA A 581 -5.07 10.51 29.28
N GLY A 582 -5.14 9.28 29.81
CA GLY A 582 -5.84 8.17 29.17
C GLY A 582 -7.28 8.01 29.68
N THR A 583 -8.22 7.67 28.80
CA THR A 583 -9.58 7.23 29.18
C THR A 583 -9.76 5.79 28.75
N VAL A 584 -9.96 4.88 29.70
CA VAL A 584 -10.08 3.44 29.45
C VAL A 584 -11.47 2.96 29.83
N ASN A 585 -12.15 2.30 28.90
CA ASN A 585 -13.40 1.57 29.13
C ASN A 585 -13.17 0.08 28.84
N ASN A 586 -13.06 -0.75 29.88
CA ASN A 586 -12.81 -2.18 29.76
C ASN A 586 -14.09 -2.97 30.03
N ALA A 587 -14.54 -3.74 29.05
CA ALA A 587 -15.56 -4.79 29.14
C ALA A 587 -14.98 -6.19 28.85
N GLY A 588 -13.69 -6.29 28.49
CA GLY A 588 -12.98 -7.53 28.19
C GLY A 588 -11.85 -7.81 29.17
N ASN A 589 -10.73 -8.36 28.68
CA ASN A 589 -9.53 -8.62 29.46
C ASN A 589 -8.37 -7.69 29.09
N ILE A 590 -7.76 -7.05 30.09
CA ILE A 590 -6.49 -6.34 29.97
C ILE A 590 -5.49 -6.99 30.92
N SER A 591 -4.35 -7.46 30.43
CA SER A 591 -3.39 -8.20 31.26
C SER A 591 -1.92 -7.94 30.93
N SER A 592 -1.02 -8.21 31.86
CA SER A 592 0.41 -8.40 31.55
C SER A 592 1.00 -9.64 32.21
N VAL A 593 2.22 -10.02 31.81
CA VAL A 593 2.91 -11.21 32.35
C VAL A 593 4.02 -10.88 33.35
N ASN A 594 4.57 -9.66 33.32
CA ASN A 594 5.74 -9.28 34.13
C ASN A 594 5.54 -8.07 35.05
N ASN A 595 4.63 -7.13 34.74
CA ASN A 595 4.49 -5.91 35.54
C ASN A 595 3.02 -5.51 35.74
N MET A 596 2.53 -4.45 35.09
CA MET A 596 1.22 -3.86 35.43
C MET A 596 0.15 -4.20 34.39
N GLY A 597 -1.11 -4.32 34.79
CA GLY A 597 -2.21 -4.41 33.84
C GLY A 597 -2.34 -3.10 33.06
N ILE A 598 -2.46 -1.98 33.79
CA ILE A 598 -2.55 -0.63 33.25
C ILE A 598 -1.63 0.30 34.02
N ASP A 599 -0.86 1.10 33.31
CA ASP A 599 -0.12 2.26 33.83
C ASP A 599 -0.59 3.54 33.12
N LEU A 600 -1.16 4.47 33.90
CA LEU A 600 -1.55 5.81 33.47
C LEU A 600 -0.61 6.84 34.11
N SER A 601 0.59 7.00 33.55
CA SER A 601 1.62 7.86 34.12
C SER A 601 1.26 9.36 34.06
N ALA A 602 0.53 9.79 33.03
CA ALA A 602 -0.05 11.15 32.95
C ALA A 602 -1.43 11.29 33.62
N GLY A 603 -1.97 10.21 34.20
CA GLY A 603 -3.29 10.20 34.84
C GLY A 603 -4.43 9.92 33.86
N GLY A 604 -5.66 10.27 34.29
CA GLY A 604 -6.87 10.03 33.51
C GLY A 604 -7.90 9.17 34.26
N SER A 605 -8.62 8.32 33.52
CA SER A 605 -9.69 7.49 34.09
C SER A 605 -9.75 6.07 33.55
N VAL A 606 -10.21 5.15 34.41
CA VAL A 606 -10.47 3.76 34.05
C VAL A 606 -11.87 3.36 34.50
N THR A 607 -12.65 2.79 33.60
CA THR A 607 -13.90 2.07 33.92
C THR A 607 -13.71 0.60 33.62
N ASN A 608 -13.79 -0.25 34.63
CA ASN A 608 -13.77 -1.70 34.49
C ASN A 608 -15.18 -2.24 34.70
N ASN A 609 -15.87 -2.60 33.62
CA ASN A 609 -17.27 -3.00 33.63
C ASN A 609 -17.50 -4.37 34.28
N ALA A 610 -18.76 -4.67 34.59
CA ALA A 610 -19.14 -5.98 35.12
C ALA A 610 -18.70 -7.11 34.18
N GLY A 611 -18.08 -8.15 34.74
CA GLY A 611 -17.54 -9.29 34.01
C GLY A 611 -16.17 -9.06 33.34
N ALA A 612 -15.65 -7.83 33.35
CA ALA A 612 -14.34 -7.50 32.78
C ALA A 612 -13.19 -7.78 33.78
N SER A 613 -11.98 -8.00 33.26
CA SER A 613 -10.77 -8.24 34.06
C SER A 613 -9.63 -7.32 33.69
N ILE A 614 -8.94 -6.81 34.71
CA ILE A 614 -7.65 -6.12 34.59
C ILE A 614 -6.65 -6.81 35.51
N SER A 615 -5.51 -7.25 35.00
CA SER A 615 -4.51 -7.97 35.80
C SER A 615 -3.05 -7.67 35.45
N GLY A 616 -2.20 -7.63 36.47
CA GLY A 616 -0.75 -7.64 36.31
C GLY A 616 -0.10 -8.31 37.52
N PRO A 617 1.04 -9.02 37.37
CA PRO A 617 1.73 -9.61 38.52
C PRO A 617 2.30 -8.58 39.51
N GLY A 618 2.56 -7.33 39.06
CA GLY A 618 2.88 -6.19 39.91
C GLY A 618 1.59 -5.51 40.36
N LEU A 619 1.13 -4.52 39.59
CA LEU A 619 -0.11 -3.78 39.86
C LEU A 619 -1.22 -4.18 38.89
N GLY A 620 -2.48 -4.15 39.33
CA GLY A 620 -3.61 -4.18 38.42
C GLY A 620 -3.67 -2.88 37.61
N ILE A 621 -3.79 -1.75 38.32
CA ILE A 621 -3.76 -0.39 37.76
C ILE A 621 -2.83 0.50 38.60
N GLY A 622 -1.95 1.25 37.95
CA GLY A 622 -1.25 2.38 38.56
C GLY A 622 -1.59 3.70 37.88
N LEU A 623 -1.78 4.76 38.67
CA LEU A 623 -2.15 6.09 38.20
C LEU A 623 -1.27 7.16 38.85
N TYR A 624 -0.44 7.84 38.04
CA TYR A 624 0.63 8.72 38.54
C TYR A 624 0.49 10.21 38.15
N GLY A 625 -0.52 10.57 37.34
CA GLY A 625 -0.73 11.95 36.91
C GLY A 625 -1.09 12.91 38.05
N ALA A 626 -0.42 14.07 38.12
CA ALA A 626 -0.55 15.03 39.22
C ALA A 626 -1.96 15.64 39.38
N GLY A 627 -2.80 15.61 38.35
CA GLY A 627 -4.17 16.13 38.37
C GLY A 627 -5.19 15.26 39.12
N GLY A 628 -4.77 14.12 39.67
CA GLY A 628 -5.69 13.11 40.22
C GLY A 628 -6.29 12.22 39.12
N GLY A 629 -7.05 11.21 39.53
CA GLY A 629 -7.68 10.28 38.60
C GLY A 629 -8.93 9.62 39.16
N THR A 630 -9.74 9.08 38.26
CA THR A 630 -10.97 8.35 38.63
C THR A 630 -10.90 6.92 38.14
N ILE A 631 -11.10 5.95 39.03
CA ILE A 631 -11.26 4.55 38.67
C ILE A 631 -12.65 4.10 39.09
N THR A 632 -13.45 3.59 38.15
CA THR A 632 -14.73 2.93 38.43
C THR A 632 -14.56 1.44 38.23
N ASN A 633 -14.88 0.64 39.24
CA ASN A 633 -14.82 -0.83 39.14
C ASN A 633 -16.18 -1.47 39.38
N ALA A 634 -16.60 -2.30 38.45
CA ALA A 634 -17.67 -3.28 38.56
C ALA A 634 -17.19 -4.70 38.18
N GLY A 635 -15.97 -4.85 37.70
CA GLY A 635 -15.35 -6.12 37.32
C GLY A 635 -14.29 -6.59 38.32
N THR A 636 -13.36 -7.41 37.85
CA THR A 636 -12.20 -7.86 38.64
C THR A 636 -10.95 -7.03 38.31
N ILE A 637 -10.27 -6.52 39.33
CA ILE A 637 -8.95 -5.91 39.22
C ILE A 637 -7.99 -6.69 40.12
N SER A 638 -6.87 -7.16 39.57
CA SER A 638 -5.90 -8.01 40.25
C SER A 638 -4.48 -7.50 40.12
N GLY A 639 -3.77 -7.40 41.23
CA GLY A 639 -2.34 -7.10 41.28
C GLY A 639 -1.65 -7.96 42.32
N GLY A 640 -0.37 -8.29 42.12
CA GLY A 640 0.42 -9.02 43.10
C GLY A 640 0.85 -8.15 44.29
N SER A 641 1.14 -6.86 44.07
CA SER A 641 1.38 -5.88 45.15
C SER A 641 0.09 -5.17 45.53
N ASP A 642 -0.49 -4.42 44.59
CA ASP A 642 -1.76 -3.71 44.78
C ASP A 642 -2.66 -3.93 43.56
N SER A 643 -3.95 -4.14 43.78
CA SER A 643 -4.92 -4.15 42.68
C SER A 643 -5.00 -2.76 42.05
N ILE A 644 -4.95 -1.70 42.86
CA ILE A 644 -4.92 -0.31 42.42
C ILE A 644 -3.91 0.48 43.26
N PHE A 645 -3.06 1.25 42.60
CA PHE A 645 -2.19 2.23 43.24
C PHE A 645 -2.35 3.63 42.62
N PHE A 646 -2.86 4.58 43.41
CA PHE A 646 -2.86 6.00 43.08
C PHE A 646 -1.56 6.65 43.58
N GLY A 647 -0.52 6.64 42.75
CA GLY A 647 0.82 7.13 43.09
C GLY A 647 1.02 8.64 42.94
N ASN A 648 -0.04 9.41 42.63
CA ASN A 648 0.01 10.84 42.42
C ASN A 648 -0.31 11.65 43.68
N THR A 649 -0.18 12.98 43.60
CA THR A 649 -0.50 13.92 44.69
C THR A 649 -1.87 14.62 44.54
N GLY A 650 -2.57 14.40 43.43
CA GLY A 650 -3.88 14.97 43.18
C GLY A 650 -4.97 14.22 43.95
N ALA A 651 -6.17 14.82 44.04
CA ALA A 651 -7.31 14.15 44.67
C ALA A 651 -7.81 13.00 43.76
N ASN A 652 -7.80 11.77 44.29
CA ASN A 652 -8.24 10.60 43.56
C ASN A 652 -9.63 10.15 43.98
N ARG A 653 -10.36 9.53 43.05
CA ARG A 653 -11.69 8.96 43.29
C ARG A 653 -11.72 7.50 42.84
N LEU A 654 -12.02 6.60 43.78
CA LEU A 654 -12.33 5.21 43.48
C LEU A 654 -13.83 4.99 43.62
N ILE A 655 -14.51 4.67 42.53
CA ILE A 655 -15.94 4.36 42.50
C ILE A 655 -16.10 2.84 42.51
N VAL A 656 -16.66 2.32 43.58
CA VAL A 656 -16.92 0.88 43.77
C VAL A 656 -18.39 0.60 43.44
N LYS A 657 -18.62 -0.31 42.48
CA LYS A 657 -19.96 -0.84 42.16
C LYS A 657 -20.17 -2.20 42.86
N PRO A 658 -21.42 -2.69 43.02
CA PRO A 658 -21.71 -3.89 43.80
C PRO A 658 -20.98 -5.17 43.39
N THR A 659 -20.61 -5.32 42.10
CA THR A 659 -19.92 -6.51 41.57
C THR A 659 -18.39 -6.37 41.53
N ALA A 660 -17.86 -5.25 42.03
CA ALA A 660 -16.43 -5.01 42.08
C ALA A 660 -15.69 -6.10 42.87
N THR A 661 -14.64 -6.65 42.28
CA THR A 661 -13.71 -7.55 42.95
C THR A 661 -12.30 -6.98 42.88
N PHE A 662 -11.63 -6.90 44.02
CA PHE A 662 -10.23 -6.51 44.14
C PHE A 662 -9.42 -7.70 44.65
N LYS A 663 -8.35 -8.06 43.92
CA LYS A 663 -7.39 -9.07 44.32
C LYS A 663 -6.05 -8.38 44.54
N GLY A 664 -5.82 -7.94 45.78
CA GLY A 664 -4.70 -7.09 46.18
C GLY A 664 -5.18 -5.77 46.80
N THR A 665 -4.33 -5.15 47.60
CA THR A 665 -4.57 -3.87 48.30
C THR A 665 -4.98 -2.77 47.32
N VAL A 666 -5.80 -1.81 47.79
CA VAL A 666 -6.09 -0.58 47.05
C VAL A 666 -5.49 0.58 47.82
N ALA A 667 -4.47 1.23 47.28
CA ALA A 667 -3.71 2.25 47.97
C ALA A 667 -3.65 3.57 47.20
N ALA A 668 -3.62 4.67 47.94
CA ALA A 668 -3.26 5.99 47.43
C ALA A 668 -2.01 6.53 48.12
N SER A 669 -1.30 7.47 47.51
CA SER A 669 -0.18 8.17 48.15
C SER A 669 -0.65 8.94 49.38
N SER A 670 0.11 8.87 50.48
CA SER A 670 -0.18 9.63 51.72
C SER A 670 0.08 11.13 51.59
N SER A 671 0.70 11.58 50.50
CA SER A 671 1.02 12.98 50.21
C SER A 671 -0.05 13.70 49.36
N ALA A 672 -1.13 13.03 48.99
CA ALA A 672 -2.16 13.56 48.10
C ALA A 672 -3.26 14.37 48.82
N ALA A 673 -3.90 15.29 48.09
CA ALA A 673 -5.17 15.91 48.51
C ALA A 673 -6.26 14.84 48.75
N SER A 674 -7.28 15.12 49.59
CA SER A 674 -8.28 14.15 50.07
C SER A 674 -8.76 13.14 49.02
N ASN A 675 -8.30 11.89 49.12
CA ASN A 675 -8.77 10.79 48.27
C ASN A 675 -10.14 10.31 48.73
N THR A 676 -11.03 10.05 47.78
CA THR A 676 -12.42 9.62 48.03
C THR A 676 -12.64 8.18 47.59
N LEU A 677 -13.12 7.36 48.52
CA LEU A 677 -13.71 6.06 48.24
C LEU A 677 -15.22 6.24 48.11
N GLU A 678 -15.72 6.17 46.89
CA GLU A 678 -17.14 6.29 46.61
C GLU A 678 -17.80 4.93 46.44
N LEU A 679 -18.93 4.74 47.11
CA LEU A 679 -19.78 3.57 47.01
C LEU A 679 -21.02 3.93 46.22
N ALA A 680 -21.23 3.29 45.07
CA ALA A 680 -22.25 3.69 44.14
C ALA A 680 -22.94 2.53 43.40
N GLY A 681 -24.10 2.76 42.80
CA GLY A 681 -24.73 1.85 41.83
C GLY A 681 -25.59 0.74 42.42
N GLY A 682 -26.30 1.04 43.50
CA GLY A 682 -27.35 0.21 44.09
C GLY A 682 -26.96 -0.37 45.45
N LYS A 683 -27.26 -1.65 45.64
CA LYS A 683 -27.04 -2.36 46.90
C LYS A 683 -25.69 -3.07 46.91
N GLY A 684 -24.83 -2.79 47.89
CA GLY A 684 -23.51 -3.42 48.00
C GLY A 684 -23.06 -3.62 49.46
N SER A 685 -21.92 -4.28 49.62
CA SER A 685 -21.25 -4.43 50.91
C SER A 685 -19.75 -4.26 50.74
N ILE A 686 -19.10 -3.62 51.70
CA ILE A 686 -17.66 -3.41 51.71
C ILE A 686 -17.08 -3.72 53.10
N SER A 687 -15.90 -4.30 53.13
CA SER A 687 -15.13 -4.65 54.33
C SER A 687 -13.67 -4.26 54.16
N GLY A 688 -12.93 -4.09 55.25
CA GLY A 688 -11.50 -3.78 55.21
C GLY A 688 -11.21 -2.31 54.90
N ILE A 689 -12.11 -1.42 55.32
CA ILE A 689 -11.89 0.03 55.28
C ILE A 689 -10.76 0.35 56.26
N LEU A 690 -9.67 0.92 55.74
CA LEU A 690 -8.55 1.54 56.45
C LEU A 690 -8.16 0.88 57.79
N GLY A 691 -7.31 -0.15 57.70
CA GLY A 691 -6.62 -0.74 58.85
C GLY A 691 -7.23 -2.05 59.38
N GLY A 692 -8.45 -2.40 58.99
CA GLY A 692 -9.01 -3.73 59.23
C GLY A 692 -8.59 -4.72 58.14
N SER A 693 -7.90 -5.81 58.50
CA SER A 693 -7.59 -6.89 57.57
C SER A 693 -8.87 -7.59 57.09
N GLY A 694 -9.25 -7.37 55.83
CA GLY A 694 -10.28 -8.18 55.17
C GLY A 694 -9.71 -9.51 54.72
N THR A 695 -10.32 -10.63 55.10
CA THR A 695 -9.96 -11.98 54.64
C THR A 695 -10.82 -12.39 53.44
N VAL A 696 -10.17 -12.64 52.30
CA VAL A 696 -10.64 -13.65 51.35
C VAL A 696 -9.43 -14.51 50.97
N ALA A 697 -9.63 -15.82 51.01
CA ALA A 697 -8.62 -16.84 50.75
C ALA A 697 -8.01 -16.69 49.35
N GLU A 698 -6.84 -16.07 49.29
CA GLU A 698 -5.60 -16.48 48.60
C GLU A 698 -4.66 -15.26 48.53
N ASN A 699 -3.61 -15.29 49.36
CA ASN A 699 -2.55 -14.27 49.54
C ASN A 699 -2.89 -12.96 50.29
N GLY A 700 -3.13 -13.07 51.60
CA GLY A 700 -2.81 -12.01 52.57
C GLY A 700 -3.96 -11.09 53.00
N SER A 701 -3.68 -10.25 54.00
CA SER A 701 -4.56 -9.15 54.41
C SER A 701 -4.44 -8.02 53.38
N TRP A 702 -5.55 -7.66 52.75
CA TRP A 702 -5.65 -6.48 51.89
C TRP A 702 -6.54 -5.43 52.55
N SER A 703 -6.38 -4.16 52.17
CA SER A 703 -7.16 -3.04 52.72
C SER A 703 -7.28 -1.90 51.71
N PHE A 704 -8.17 -0.96 52.00
CA PHE A 704 -8.17 0.37 51.38
C PHE A 704 -7.26 1.29 52.19
N LEU A 705 -6.22 1.86 51.59
CA LEU A 705 -5.23 2.71 52.26
C LEU A 705 -5.28 4.15 51.74
N ASN A 706 -5.19 5.12 52.66
CA ASN A 706 -5.10 6.56 52.40
C ASN A 706 -6.31 7.17 51.68
N PHE A 707 -7.52 6.69 51.98
CA PHE A 707 -8.80 7.27 51.55
C PHE A 707 -9.46 8.05 52.68
N GLY A 708 -9.15 9.35 52.79
CA GLY A 708 -9.66 10.18 53.88
C GLY A 708 -11.18 10.35 53.89
N THR A 709 -11.85 10.15 52.75
CA THR A 709 -13.29 10.34 52.61
C THR A 709 -13.97 9.08 52.07
N ILE A 710 -15.08 8.68 52.70
CA ILE A 710 -16.07 7.80 52.09
C ILE A 710 -17.25 8.63 51.63
N GLN A 711 -17.71 8.39 50.41
CA GLN A 711 -18.92 8.97 49.86
C GLN A 711 -19.89 7.85 49.48
N VAL A 712 -21.18 8.01 49.80
CA VAL A 712 -22.24 7.11 49.31
C VAL A 712 -23.24 7.91 48.49
N ASP A 713 -23.46 7.48 47.25
CA ASP A 713 -24.29 8.16 46.27
C ASP A 713 -25.78 8.11 46.60
N ALA A 714 -26.49 9.18 46.30
CA ALA A 714 -27.90 9.31 46.66
C ALA A 714 -28.77 8.18 46.06
N GLY A 715 -29.56 7.54 46.93
CA GLY A 715 -30.42 6.41 46.56
C GLY A 715 -29.75 5.02 46.62
N ASP A 716 -28.47 4.94 46.97
CA ASP A 716 -27.76 3.67 47.14
C ASP A 716 -27.88 3.09 48.56
N ASN A 717 -27.55 1.80 48.71
CA ASN A 717 -27.61 1.10 50.01
C ASN A 717 -26.37 0.25 50.21
N TRP A 718 -25.47 0.68 51.09
CA TRP A 718 -24.19 0.03 51.31
C TRP A 718 -24.02 -0.43 52.74
N THR A 719 -23.67 -1.70 52.92
CA THR A 719 -23.24 -2.20 54.24
C THR A 719 -21.73 -2.03 54.39
N ILE A 720 -21.30 -1.29 55.41
CA ILE A 720 -19.90 -1.13 55.81
C ILE A 720 -19.64 -2.04 57.01
N ASN A 721 -18.69 -2.95 56.86
CA ASN A 721 -18.29 -3.89 57.90
C ASN A 721 -16.90 -3.54 58.44
N GLY A 722 -16.86 -2.63 59.42
CA GLY A 722 -15.65 -2.30 60.16
C GLY A 722 -14.72 -1.28 59.50
N GLY A 723 -14.07 -0.43 60.30
CA GLY A 723 -12.94 0.42 59.87
C GLY A 723 -12.96 1.83 60.47
N THR A 724 -11.86 2.56 60.30
CA THR A 724 -11.75 4.00 60.66
C THR A 724 -11.64 4.85 59.40
N VAL A 725 -12.39 5.94 59.31
CA VAL A 725 -12.34 6.91 58.21
C VAL A 725 -12.30 8.33 58.76
N GLY A 726 -11.70 9.28 58.03
CA GLY A 726 -11.71 10.69 58.42
C GLY A 726 -13.11 11.28 58.26
N THR A 727 -13.59 11.31 57.02
CA THR A 727 -14.86 11.95 56.66
C THR A 727 -15.82 10.98 56.00
N VAL A 728 -17.09 11.03 56.36
CA VAL A 728 -18.18 10.35 55.65
C VAL A 728 -19.15 11.38 55.09
N LEU A 729 -19.36 11.35 53.77
CA LEU A 729 -20.45 12.01 53.09
C LEU A 729 -21.51 10.97 52.72
N ASP A 730 -22.57 10.89 53.52
CA ASP A 730 -23.67 9.96 53.28
C ASP A 730 -24.89 10.70 52.71
N ASN A 731 -25.26 10.40 51.47
CA ASN A 731 -26.50 10.90 50.86
C ASN A 731 -27.52 9.79 50.62
N ALA A 732 -27.36 8.64 51.29
CA ALA A 732 -28.00 7.38 50.95
C ALA A 732 -28.37 6.57 52.21
N THR A 733 -28.19 5.25 52.18
CA THR A 733 -28.26 4.40 53.37
C THR A 733 -26.93 3.67 53.59
N ILE A 734 -26.32 3.87 54.76
CA ILE A 734 -25.15 3.11 55.23
C ILE A 734 -25.59 2.13 56.31
N GLY A 735 -25.53 0.83 56.04
CA GLY A 735 -25.66 -0.20 57.07
C GLY A 735 -24.34 -0.44 57.79
N VAL A 736 -24.27 -0.24 59.10
CA VAL A 736 -23.08 -0.54 59.93
C VAL A 736 -23.25 -1.94 60.50
N ALA A 737 -22.36 -2.88 60.16
CA ALA A 737 -22.44 -4.28 60.60
C ALA A 737 -21.38 -4.68 61.66
N GLY A 738 -20.50 -3.74 62.03
CA GLY A 738 -19.41 -3.89 63.01
C GLY A 738 -19.08 -2.54 63.62
N SER A 739 -17.80 -2.22 63.85
CA SER A 739 -17.37 -0.89 64.35
C SER A 739 -16.94 0.03 63.21
N LEU A 740 -17.69 1.11 62.95
CA LEU A 740 -17.29 2.18 62.05
C LEU A 740 -16.91 3.41 62.87
N ASP A 741 -15.66 3.85 62.74
CA ASP A 741 -15.13 5.05 63.40
C ASP A 741 -14.96 6.18 62.37
N VAL A 742 -15.67 7.29 62.58
CA VAL A 742 -15.59 8.53 61.80
C VAL A 742 -14.75 9.55 62.57
N SER A 743 -13.44 9.35 62.51
CA SER A 743 -12.40 10.05 63.28
C SER A 743 -12.26 11.57 63.04
N SER A 744 -12.90 12.14 62.02
CA SER A 744 -12.90 13.60 61.80
C SER A 744 -14.29 14.21 61.79
N THR A 745 -15.15 13.85 60.81
CA THR A 745 -16.51 14.40 60.74
C THR A 745 -17.42 13.59 59.84
N ILE A 746 -18.70 13.47 60.18
CA ILE A 746 -19.75 13.28 59.19
C ILE A 746 -19.92 14.64 58.48
N ASP A 747 -19.83 14.65 57.15
CA ASP A 747 -19.89 15.88 56.36
C ASP A 747 -21.24 16.58 56.60
N PRO A 748 -21.29 17.90 56.89
CA PRO A 748 -22.53 18.61 57.18
C PRO A 748 -23.58 18.59 56.06
N SER A 749 -23.16 18.31 54.83
CA SER A 749 -24.05 18.15 53.67
C SER A 749 -24.65 16.74 53.56
N SER A 750 -24.30 15.81 54.45
CA SER A 750 -24.88 14.46 54.50
C SER A 750 -26.38 14.52 54.76
N THR A 751 -27.14 13.82 53.93
CA THR A 751 -28.61 13.74 53.98
C THR A 751 -29.12 12.31 54.20
N GLY A 752 -28.20 11.34 54.27
CA GLY A 752 -28.48 9.92 54.38
C GLY A 752 -28.78 9.41 55.79
N VAL A 753 -28.89 8.09 55.87
CA VAL A 753 -29.23 7.32 57.06
C VAL A 753 -28.14 6.31 57.37
N PHE A 754 -27.56 6.41 58.56
CA PHE A 754 -26.77 5.32 59.16
C PHE A 754 -27.72 4.33 59.84
N GLN A 755 -27.70 3.07 59.42
CA GLN A 755 -28.44 1.96 60.01
C GLN A 755 -27.49 1.11 60.85
N LEU A 756 -27.58 1.21 62.17
CA LEU A 756 -26.76 0.43 63.08
C LEU A 756 -27.40 -0.95 63.26
N ASN A 757 -26.76 -1.98 62.70
CA ASN A 757 -27.23 -3.36 62.86
C ASN A 757 -26.94 -3.88 64.28
N SER A 758 -27.54 -5.01 64.65
CA SER A 758 -27.24 -5.65 65.94
C SER A 758 -25.74 -5.93 66.10
N GLY A 759 -25.16 -5.46 67.20
CA GLY A 759 -23.74 -5.55 67.52
C GLY A 759 -22.86 -4.49 66.85
N ALA A 760 -23.45 -3.52 66.14
CA ALA A 760 -22.71 -2.43 65.51
C ALA A 760 -22.32 -1.35 66.51
N ALA A 761 -21.16 -0.73 66.26
CA ALA A 761 -20.72 0.49 66.91
C ALA A 761 -20.47 1.57 65.85
N LEU A 762 -21.06 2.75 66.01
CA LEU A 762 -20.76 3.92 65.19
C LEU A 762 -20.10 4.98 66.07
N GLU A 763 -18.81 5.19 65.90
CA GLU A 763 -18.06 6.24 66.58
C GLU A 763 -17.93 7.47 65.69
N VAL A 764 -18.17 8.65 66.25
CA VAL A 764 -18.25 9.91 65.51
C VAL A 764 -17.52 11.01 66.26
N ALA A 765 -16.48 11.57 65.63
CA ALA A 765 -15.74 12.69 66.19
C ALA A 765 -16.53 14.01 66.13
N ALA A 766 -17.22 14.26 65.02
CA ALA A 766 -18.08 15.43 64.82
C ALA A 766 -19.21 15.14 63.81
N ALA A 767 -20.37 15.77 64.00
CA ALA A 767 -21.50 15.73 63.08
C ALA A 767 -22.30 17.03 63.17
N LEU A 768 -21.88 18.05 62.44
CA LEU A 768 -22.49 19.40 62.50
C LEU A 768 -23.69 19.58 61.56
N GLY A 769 -24.00 18.58 60.72
CA GLY A 769 -25.16 18.59 59.82
C GLY A 769 -26.47 18.34 60.56
N THR A 770 -27.58 18.83 59.98
CA THR A 770 -28.93 18.73 60.57
C THR A 770 -29.83 17.73 59.83
N SER A 771 -29.30 17.02 58.84
CA SER A 771 -30.09 16.13 57.97
C SER A 771 -29.73 14.66 58.09
N THR A 772 -28.58 14.34 58.71
CA THR A 772 -28.16 12.96 58.97
C THR A 772 -29.13 12.28 59.93
N GLN A 773 -29.48 11.03 59.63
CA GLN A 773 -30.26 10.17 60.50
C GLN A 773 -29.41 8.97 60.95
N MET A 774 -29.67 8.49 62.17
CA MET A 774 -29.00 7.33 62.75
C MET A 774 -30.05 6.41 63.35
N SER A 775 -30.35 5.31 62.67
CA SER A 775 -31.39 4.36 63.04
C SER A 775 -30.80 3.11 63.68
N PHE A 776 -31.23 2.81 64.89
CA PHE A 776 -30.83 1.62 65.65
C PHE A 776 -31.74 0.45 65.25
N LEU A 777 -31.20 -0.56 64.55
CA LEU A 777 -31.97 -1.70 64.02
C LEU A 777 -31.85 -2.97 64.89
N GLY A 778 -31.08 -2.89 65.97
CA GLY A 778 -30.86 -3.92 66.99
C GLY A 778 -29.82 -3.41 67.98
N THR A 779 -29.55 -4.16 69.06
CA THR A 779 -28.62 -3.78 70.15
C THR A 779 -27.31 -3.23 69.59
N SER A 780 -27.15 -1.91 69.61
CA SER A 780 -26.02 -1.21 69.00
C SER A 780 -25.59 0.00 69.81
N GLU A 781 -24.37 0.45 69.55
CA GLU A 781 -23.74 1.53 70.28
C GLU A 781 -23.40 2.68 69.32
N MET A 782 -23.69 3.90 69.76
CA MET A 782 -23.16 5.09 69.14
C MET A 782 -22.19 5.76 70.10
N VAL A 783 -20.99 6.08 69.63
CA VAL A 783 -19.97 6.78 70.42
C VAL A 783 -19.79 8.19 69.84
N VAL A 784 -19.72 9.19 70.72
CA VAL A 784 -19.48 10.59 70.35
C VAL A 784 -18.25 11.09 71.08
N ASP A 785 -17.20 11.44 70.35
CA ASP A 785 -15.92 11.84 70.97
C ASP A 785 -15.99 13.22 71.62
N ASP A 786 -16.64 14.16 70.93
CA ASP A 786 -16.85 15.53 71.38
C ASP A 786 -18.32 15.91 71.24
N ALA A 787 -19.02 15.86 72.37
CA ALA A 787 -20.43 16.22 72.43
C ALA A 787 -20.71 17.68 72.03
N ALA A 788 -19.72 18.59 72.10
CA ALA A 788 -19.88 19.96 71.64
C ALA A 788 -19.91 20.09 70.11
N SER A 789 -19.41 19.08 69.40
CA SER A 789 -19.34 19.01 67.94
C SER A 789 -20.39 18.05 67.34
N PHE A 790 -21.36 17.62 68.15
CA PHE A 790 -22.48 16.77 67.73
C PHE A 790 -23.77 17.57 67.55
N GLY A 791 -23.90 18.22 66.40
CA GLY A 791 -24.96 19.18 66.07
C GLY A 791 -24.57 20.64 66.33
N ILE A 792 -25.50 21.55 66.08
CA ILE A 792 -25.35 23.00 66.31
C ILE A 792 -26.24 23.46 67.48
N ASN A 793 -25.83 24.54 68.15
CA ASN A 793 -26.50 25.07 69.35
C ASN A 793 -26.59 24.07 70.52
N VAL A 794 -25.56 23.23 70.70
CA VAL A 794 -25.48 22.22 71.77
C VAL A 794 -25.77 22.83 73.15
N GLY A 795 -26.65 22.17 73.91
CA GLY A 795 -27.04 22.58 75.26
C GLY A 795 -28.10 23.68 75.32
N THR A 796 -28.77 23.97 74.20
CA THR A 796 -29.88 24.93 74.10
C THR A 796 -31.12 24.25 73.53
N SER A 797 -32.30 24.85 73.72
CA SER A 797 -33.56 24.29 73.21
C SER A 797 -33.71 24.43 71.69
N SER A 798 -32.83 25.20 71.04
CA SER A 798 -32.74 25.35 69.58
C SER A 798 -31.64 24.45 68.98
N TYR A 799 -31.33 23.34 69.65
CA TYR A 799 -30.46 22.31 69.11
C TYR A 799 -30.98 21.82 67.76
N ALA A 800 -30.06 21.59 66.82
CA ALA A 800 -30.33 20.89 65.58
C ALA A 800 -29.11 20.03 65.25
N GLY A 801 -29.29 18.76 64.94
CA GLY A 801 -28.18 17.86 64.68
C GLY A 801 -28.66 16.55 64.06
N PRO A 802 -27.88 15.46 64.18
CA PRO A 802 -28.31 14.16 63.72
C PRO A 802 -29.55 13.66 64.48
N LEU A 803 -30.52 13.12 63.75
CA LEU A 803 -31.74 12.52 64.33
C LEU A 803 -31.47 11.05 64.68
N LEU A 804 -31.66 10.69 65.95
CA LEU A 804 -31.56 9.32 66.44
C LEU A 804 -32.93 8.63 66.37
N GLU A 805 -33.02 7.55 65.60
CA GLU A 805 -34.27 6.83 65.32
C GLU A 805 -34.22 5.41 65.85
N SER A 806 -35.38 4.86 66.21
CA SER A 806 -35.51 3.47 66.69
C SER A 806 -34.67 3.12 67.92
N PHE A 807 -34.20 4.11 68.69
CA PHE A 807 -33.44 3.91 69.92
C PHE A 807 -34.30 3.22 71.00
N GLY A 808 -33.89 2.02 71.42
CA GLY A 808 -34.67 1.18 72.33
C GLY A 808 -33.83 0.42 73.35
N ALA A 809 -34.47 -0.51 74.05
CA ALA A 809 -33.81 -1.30 75.08
C ALA A 809 -32.67 -2.14 74.49
N GLY A 810 -31.46 -1.95 75.04
CA GLY A 810 -30.23 -2.60 74.58
C GLY A 810 -29.35 -1.69 73.72
N ASP A 811 -29.87 -0.56 73.24
CA ASP A 811 -29.07 0.45 72.56
C ASP A 811 -28.39 1.39 73.54
N ALA A 812 -27.26 1.96 73.13
CA ALA A 812 -26.51 2.91 73.94
C ALA A 812 -25.95 4.06 73.12
N VAL A 813 -25.92 5.25 73.73
CA VAL A 813 -25.10 6.38 73.26
C VAL A 813 -24.04 6.68 74.31
N ASP A 814 -22.77 6.51 73.96
CA ASP A 814 -21.62 6.82 74.81
C ASP A 814 -21.05 8.19 74.43
N LEU A 815 -21.15 9.15 75.35
CA LEU A 815 -20.55 10.48 75.19
C LEU A 815 -19.18 10.48 75.87
N LYS A 816 -18.12 10.41 75.06
CA LYS A 816 -16.76 10.50 75.57
C LYS A 816 -16.47 11.89 76.12
N GLN A 817 -15.54 11.94 77.06
CA GLN A 817 -15.07 13.16 77.70
C GLN A 817 -16.17 14.01 78.38
N PHE A 818 -17.38 13.49 78.56
CA PHE A 818 -18.46 14.15 79.28
C PHE A 818 -18.54 13.57 80.71
N SER A 819 -18.16 14.35 81.72
CA SER A 819 -18.07 13.83 83.09
C SER A 819 -19.44 13.39 83.64
N ALA A 820 -19.49 12.18 84.20
CA ALA A 820 -20.64 11.65 84.93
C ALA A 820 -20.95 12.40 86.24
N ALA A 821 -20.01 13.19 86.77
CA ALA A 821 -20.17 13.90 88.04
C ALA A 821 -21.33 14.91 87.96
N GLY A 822 -22.42 14.63 88.68
CA GLY A 822 -23.64 15.45 88.67
C GLY A 822 -24.27 15.62 87.29
N ALA A 823 -24.06 14.66 86.39
CA ALA A 823 -24.71 14.64 85.09
C ALA A 823 -26.23 14.54 85.27
N THR A 824 -26.97 15.40 84.57
CA THR A 824 -28.43 15.46 84.57
C THR A 824 -28.93 15.47 83.14
N ALA A 825 -30.02 14.75 82.89
CA ALA A 825 -30.70 14.66 81.60
C ALA A 825 -32.08 15.32 81.69
N ARG A 826 -32.41 16.16 80.71
CA ARG A 826 -33.74 16.75 80.54
C ARG A 826 -34.22 16.48 79.13
N PHE A 827 -35.21 15.60 79.00
CA PHE A 827 -35.85 15.30 77.74
C PHE A 827 -37.07 16.21 77.52
N ASP A 828 -37.15 16.86 76.36
CA ASP A 828 -38.33 17.59 75.91
C ASP A 828 -39.10 16.75 74.90
N THR A 829 -40.25 16.23 75.31
CA THR A 829 -41.09 15.37 74.48
C THR A 829 -41.72 16.08 73.28
N SER A 830 -41.74 17.42 73.27
CA SER A 830 -42.31 18.21 72.16
C SER A 830 -41.32 18.42 71.02
N THR A 831 -40.02 18.47 71.32
CA THR A 831 -38.95 18.66 70.34
C THR A 831 -38.14 17.40 70.10
N GLY A 832 -38.23 16.39 70.98
CA GLY A 832 -37.39 15.20 70.92
C GLY A 832 -35.96 15.41 71.42
N VAL A 833 -35.63 16.59 71.95
CA VAL A 833 -34.27 16.91 72.38
C VAL A 833 -34.02 16.49 73.82
N LEU A 834 -33.01 15.64 74.03
CA LEU A 834 -32.41 15.31 75.32
C LEU A 834 -31.24 16.27 75.58
N GLN A 835 -31.38 17.15 76.57
CA GLN A 835 -30.32 18.05 77.01
C GLN A 835 -29.60 17.51 78.23
N LEU A 836 -28.27 17.53 78.19
CA LEU A 836 -27.42 17.04 79.27
C LEU A 836 -26.56 18.18 79.80
N THR A 837 -26.45 18.25 81.13
CA THR A 837 -25.52 19.16 81.82
C THR A 837 -24.87 18.46 83.01
N ASN A 838 -23.68 18.90 83.42
CA ASN A 838 -23.00 18.34 84.59
C ASN A 838 -22.38 19.43 85.48
N THR A 839 -21.72 19.03 86.57
CA THR A 839 -21.09 19.98 87.50
C THR A 839 -19.87 20.69 86.92
N SER A 840 -19.31 20.17 85.83
CA SER A 840 -18.20 20.78 85.07
C SER A 840 -18.69 21.76 84.00
N ALA A 841 -19.99 22.08 83.99
CA ALA A 841 -20.65 22.95 83.02
C ALA A 841 -20.54 22.46 81.56
N GLN A 842 -20.24 21.19 81.35
CA GLN A 842 -20.29 20.57 80.03
C GLN A 842 -21.75 20.46 79.59
N LYS A 843 -21.98 20.60 78.29
CA LYS A 843 -23.31 20.52 77.69
C LYS A 843 -23.28 19.54 76.54
N ALA A 844 -24.31 18.70 76.45
CA ALA A 844 -24.55 17.84 75.30
C ALA A 844 -26.02 17.89 74.93
N SER A 845 -26.33 17.55 73.68
CA SER A 845 -27.70 17.48 73.19
C SER A 845 -27.81 16.36 72.17
N LEU A 846 -28.87 15.57 72.29
CA LEU A 846 -29.21 14.49 71.36
C LEU A 846 -30.66 14.67 70.94
N GLU A 847 -30.94 14.59 69.64
CA GLU A 847 -32.30 14.65 69.12
C GLU A 847 -32.78 13.24 68.81
N PHE A 848 -33.87 12.83 69.43
CA PHE A 848 -34.48 11.52 69.24
C PHE A 848 -35.82 11.65 68.53
N GLN A 849 -36.09 10.72 67.62
CA GLN A 849 -37.41 10.56 67.02
C GLN A 849 -38.41 10.09 68.08
N THR A 850 -39.29 11.01 68.52
CA THR A 850 -40.25 10.76 69.60
C THR A 850 -41.23 9.62 69.28
N SER A 851 -41.54 9.40 68.00
CA SER A 851 -42.42 8.31 67.58
C SER A 851 -41.81 6.91 67.74
N SER A 852 -40.48 6.80 67.86
CA SER A 852 -39.79 5.51 67.95
C SER A 852 -39.27 5.15 69.35
N LEU A 853 -39.21 6.11 70.29
CA LEU A 853 -38.64 5.91 71.64
C LEU A 853 -39.47 5.03 72.59
N GLY A 854 -40.76 4.82 72.30
CA GLY A 854 -41.67 4.14 73.23
C GLY A 854 -41.92 4.93 74.52
N SER A 855 -42.26 4.22 75.62
CA SER A 855 -42.57 4.81 76.93
C SER A 855 -41.41 4.71 77.95
N GLY A 856 -40.20 4.38 77.50
CA GLY A 856 -39.05 4.14 78.36
C GLY A 856 -38.48 5.41 78.98
N THR A 857 -37.67 5.25 80.02
CA THR A 857 -36.97 6.36 80.70
C THR A 857 -35.49 6.37 80.35
N PHE A 858 -34.92 7.53 80.04
CA PHE A 858 -33.49 7.69 79.81
C PHE A 858 -32.70 7.52 81.11
N HIS A 859 -31.64 6.71 81.07
CA HIS A 859 -30.68 6.54 82.15
C HIS A 859 -29.33 7.09 81.72
N VAL A 860 -28.71 7.90 82.59
CA VAL A 860 -27.37 8.46 82.40
C VAL A 860 -26.47 7.88 83.48
N THR A 861 -25.51 7.06 83.08
CA THR A 861 -24.57 6.39 83.99
C THR A 861 -23.13 6.71 83.59
N SER A 862 -22.19 6.52 84.52
CA SER A 862 -20.77 6.51 84.16
C SER A 862 -20.49 5.40 83.15
N ASP A 863 -19.65 5.67 82.14
CA ASP A 863 -19.12 4.68 81.20
C ASP A 863 -17.97 3.83 81.81
N ASN A 864 -17.64 4.07 83.10
CA ASN A 864 -16.46 3.55 83.80
C ASN A 864 -15.12 4.08 83.26
N ALA A 865 -15.15 5.17 82.51
CA ALA A 865 -14.01 5.96 82.06
C ALA A 865 -14.26 7.46 82.33
N SER A 866 -14.03 8.33 81.35
CA SER A 866 -14.19 9.79 81.47
C SER A 866 -15.52 10.32 80.93
N GLY A 867 -16.39 9.45 80.43
CA GLY A 867 -17.63 9.77 79.73
C GLY A 867 -18.90 9.41 80.51
N ILE A 868 -20.01 9.40 79.77
CA ILE A 868 -21.31 8.90 80.24
C ILE A 868 -21.93 7.98 79.18
N LEU A 869 -22.63 6.95 79.65
CA LEU A 869 -23.46 6.07 78.84
C LEU A 869 -24.94 6.44 79.01
N ILE A 870 -25.64 6.60 77.89
CA ILE A 870 -27.06 6.91 77.82
C ILE A 870 -27.79 5.69 77.28
N THR A 871 -28.76 5.18 78.05
CA THR A 871 -29.59 4.02 77.69
C THR A 871 -31.06 4.31 77.97
N ILE A 872 -31.97 3.47 77.47
CA ILE A 872 -33.40 3.54 77.75
C ILE A 872 -33.92 2.19 78.25
N SER A 873 -34.76 2.19 79.30
CA SER A 873 -35.46 0.99 79.79
C SER A 873 -36.91 1.23 80.19
#